data_AF-A0A6N8DUU6-F1
#
_entry.id   AF-A0A6N8DUU6-F1
#
_cell.length_a   1.000
_cell.length_b   1.000
_cell.length_c   1.000
_cell.angle_alpha   90.00
_cell.angle_beta   90.00
_cell.angle_gamma   90.00
#
_symmetry.space_group_name_H-M   'P 1'
#
loop_
_entity.id
_entity.type
_entity.pdbx_description
1 polymer ?
#
loop_
_entity_poly.entity_id
_entity_poly.type
_entity_poly.pdbx_seq_one_letter_code
_entity_poly.pdbx_strand_id
1 'polypeptide(L)'
;MISNRVEKLRFIAEEMQLAFFLTMHLTDSFVARTLARHILIRAENFIEHARGLRRPLMNAGYDTRDFHKTKEAYASAFEEYFKVSRHRLGAHVQDLDFGKRIELWNDIEIVKISFLVDGAQQIYRGLAPCNLPGYVPYADPPDLTDQAFLETLRQFQRAIENRSWIEMGTDPLAMTRNNTAAVLNMTPVHARASQLALIRRWIAIQGILLDRLVAHPPIVRILKARIITDLVSFCDCLVTRQVSPGAPQATDGLDKLITANGQSSAPIDNFVAASNFQAELQTARATRDTVGAHLEIDDTYTVASLLADLDAYDIGHGLRFYERVGAAFTKTCHSILFLRMYAADGQRLYGVSASHAPAVPYAANNSAGSPAPQELPPIKDEASYRKNLTRWLDGDDTQKGDARQFFWDAFADSQAVETIEEVESFGTGQHMSRHEFRTAHKFLLAALSDGLSDFDFRGILELMLSCRSGSPYPLAEILVRHGRSASVFKRWLICYALGEIGSAPHASARRFLEACAHSQSWPIRLQAALARFKTFVKAEGIFRINHSGQMRTDYDAFAGSLIKPMSEPERMVCLLSFASILSGPCVGSFSQPFQSNYAALQTQIEKLCVPLLKDDDNRLKATTLKQLIQTHDYVGVCVMVALELDGRDQHPLHAALMDNCCNGSIVTAGHDQASRHLAMCFLLKKEHRMAFEVAEALASRNPDWVDIQILVAQILGDTPGAEDEATQKIANLRRAYALNANFELRLAAVETEIANRKASW
;
A
#
# COMPACT_ATOMS: atom_id res chain seq x y z
N MET A 1 26.12 38.80 16.73
CA MET A 1 25.49 38.06 17.86
C MET A 1 24.06 38.53 18.13
N ILE A 2 23.82 39.73 18.69
CA ILE A 2 22.46 40.22 19.03
C ILE A 2 21.53 40.26 17.81
N SER A 3 21.95 40.89 16.70
CA SER A 3 21.13 41.02 15.48
C SER A 3 20.67 39.68 14.92
N ASN A 4 21.53 38.66 14.85
CA ASN A 4 21.19 37.34 14.31
C ASN A 4 20.17 36.61 15.21
N ARG A 5 20.34 36.66 16.54
CA ARG A 5 19.35 36.07 17.48
C ARG A 5 18.00 36.78 17.43
N VAL A 6 18.00 38.11 17.30
CA VAL A 6 16.76 38.89 17.15
C VAL A 6 16.05 38.52 15.85
N GLU A 7 16.79 38.33 14.76
CA GLU A 7 16.23 37.84 13.49
C GLU A 7 15.65 36.43 13.61
N LYS A 8 16.35 35.49 14.28
CA LYS A 8 15.85 34.14 14.55
C LYS A 8 14.57 34.15 15.37
N LEU A 9 14.47 34.99 16.41
CA LEU A 9 13.25 35.13 17.20
C LEU A 9 12.07 35.65 16.37
N ARG A 10 12.31 36.64 15.50
CA ARG A 10 11.29 37.13 14.56
C ARG A 10 10.79 36.01 13.66
N PHE A 11 11.72 35.32 13.01
CA PHE A 11 11.42 34.22 12.10
C PHE A 11 10.62 33.12 12.81
N ILE A 12 11.01 32.70 14.02
CA ILE A 12 10.27 31.69 14.78
C ILE A 12 8.84 32.17 15.09
N ALA A 13 8.65 33.43 15.50
CA ALA A 13 7.32 33.97 15.79
C ALA A 13 6.42 34.02 14.54
N GLU A 14 6.98 34.39 13.38
CA GLU A 14 6.30 34.37 12.08
C GLU A 14 5.92 32.93 11.67
N GLU A 15 6.84 31.98 11.81
CA GLU A 15 6.62 30.57 11.45
C GLU A 15 5.60 29.89 12.38
N MET A 16 5.61 30.21 13.68
CA MET A 16 4.58 29.76 14.62
C MET A 16 3.21 30.32 14.27
N GLN A 17 3.12 31.58 13.84
CA GLN A 17 1.87 32.19 13.40
C GLN A 17 1.32 31.53 12.12
N LEU A 18 2.18 31.27 11.13
CA LEU A 18 1.81 30.55 9.92
C LEU A 18 1.32 29.13 10.23
N ALA A 19 2.04 28.40 11.08
CA ALA A 19 1.66 27.05 11.49
C ALA A 19 0.33 27.04 12.25
N PHE A 20 0.08 28.04 13.10
CA PHE A 20 -1.18 28.18 13.81
C PHE A 20 -2.34 28.48 12.88
N PHE A 21 -2.12 29.36 11.90
CA PHE A 21 -3.13 29.65 10.88
C PHE A 21 -3.50 28.40 10.07
N LEU A 22 -2.52 27.58 9.68
CA LEU A 22 -2.79 26.27 9.06
C LEU A 22 -3.73 25.42 9.90
N THR A 23 -3.54 25.36 11.22
CA THR A 23 -4.31 24.47 12.09
C THR A 23 -5.72 24.99 12.36
N MET A 24 -5.91 26.31 12.44
CA MET A 24 -7.22 26.93 12.68
C MET A 24 -8.20 26.76 11.53
N HIS A 25 -7.69 26.62 10.30
CA HIS A 25 -8.51 26.49 9.09
C HIS A 25 -8.86 25.05 8.71
N LEU A 26 -8.54 24.08 9.57
CA LEU A 26 -8.85 22.67 9.40
C LEU A 26 -9.84 22.22 10.46
N THR A 27 -10.94 21.57 10.04
CA THR A 27 -11.97 21.05 10.95
C THR A 27 -11.66 19.62 11.40
N ASP A 28 -10.80 18.90 10.68
CA ASP A 28 -10.31 17.60 11.13
C ASP A 28 -9.31 17.75 12.29
N SER A 29 -9.75 17.29 13.46
CA SER A 29 -9.02 17.38 14.72
C SER A 29 -7.68 16.64 14.71
N PHE A 30 -7.53 15.55 13.96
CA PHE A 30 -6.29 14.80 13.91
C PHE A 30 -5.26 15.51 13.05
N VAL A 31 -5.67 15.98 11.87
CA VAL A 31 -4.82 16.76 10.97
C VAL A 31 -4.35 18.06 11.64
N ALA A 32 -5.26 18.82 12.25
CA ALA A 32 -4.92 20.06 12.93
C ALA A 32 -3.86 19.84 14.01
N ARG A 33 -4.02 18.80 14.83
CA ARG A 33 -3.02 18.40 15.84
C ARG A 33 -1.70 17.96 15.23
N THR A 34 -1.72 17.20 14.13
CA THR A 34 -0.50 16.79 13.40
C THR A 34 0.34 17.98 12.98
N LEU A 35 -0.29 19.05 12.48
CA LEU A 35 0.39 20.29 12.08
C LEU A 35 0.82 21.14 13.28
N ALA A 36 0.00 21.19 14.34
CA ALA A 36 0.29 21.96 15.55
C ALA A 36 1.55 21.49 16.28
N ARG A 37 1.98 20.24 16.07
CA ARG A 37 3.28 19.73 16.56
C ARG A 37 4.47 20.60 16.13
N HIS A 38 4.39 21.29 15.00
CA HIS A 38 5.43 22.22 14.56
C HIS A 38 5.60 23.39 15.54
N ILE A 39 4.49 23.91 16.06
CA ILE A 39 4.47 25.02 17.02
C ILE A 39 5.16 24.59 18.32
N LEU A 40 4.96 23.34 18.77
CA LEU A 40 5.64 22.81 19.96
C LEU A 40 7.16 22.75 19.77
N ILE A 41 7.62 22.35 18.58
CA ILE A 41 9.06 22.37 18.24
C ILE A 41 9.60 23.80 18.27
N ARG A 42 8.89 24.73 17.63
CA ARG A 42 9.32 26.13 17.53
C ARG A 42 9.25 26.88 18.85
N ALA A 43 8.32 26.56 19.73
CA ALA A 43 8.24 27.15 21.07
C ALA A 43 9.50 26.86 21.90
N GLU A 44 10.03 25.64 21.88
CA GLU A 44 11.29 25.32 22.57
C GLU A 44 12.48 26.07 21.95
N ASN A 45 12.58 26.11 20.62
CA ASN A 45 13.61 26.89 19.93
C ASN A 45 13.53 28.39 20.31
N PHE A 46 12.32 28.95 20.37
CA PHE A 46 12.10 30.34 20.77
C PHE A 46 12.63 30.61 22.19
N ILE A 47 12.34 29.70 23.13
CA ILE A 47 12.82 29.77 24.52
C ILE A 47 14.35 29.76 24.57
N GLU A 48 14.99 28.85 23.84
CA GLU A 48 16.46 28.75 23.78
C GLU A 48 17.10 30.04 23.24
N HIS A 49 16.59 30.55 22.11
CA HIS A 49 17.09 31.79 21.51
C HIS A 49 16.85 33.02 22.41
N ALA A 50 15.67 33.12 23.03
CA ALA A 50 15.32 34.22 23.93
C ALA A 50 16.14 34.19 25.23
N ARG A 51 16.46 33.00 25.76
CA ARG A 51 17.40 32.83 26.88
C ARG A 51 18.82 33.18 26.48
N GLY A 52 19.24 32.82 25.26
CA GLY A 52 20.55 33.17 24.69
C GLY A 52 20.81 34.68 24.61
N LEU A 53 19.77 35.51 24.49
CA LEU A 53 19.90 36.98 24.49
C LEU A 53 20.21 37.60 25.86
N ARG A 54 20.04 36.89 26.97
CA ARG A 54 20.20 37.47 28.32
C ARG A 54 21.57 38.10 28.56
N ARG A 55 22.65 37.33 28.36
CA ARG A 55 24.01 37.83 28.60
C ARG A 55 24.40 38.93 27.61
N PRO A 56 24.19 38.77 26.29
CA PRO A 56 24.48 39.83 25.31
C PRO A 56 23.78 41.16 25.61
N LEU A 57 22.49 41.13 25.97
CA LEU A 57 21.73 42.35 26.25
C LEU A 57 22.18 43.03 27.55
N MET A 58 22.43 42.25 28.60
CA MET A 58 22.94 42.77 29.88
C MET A 58 24.33 43.41 29.71
N ASN A 59 25.22 42.76 28.97
CA ASN A 59 26.56 43.29 28.71
C ASN A 59 26.54 44.57 27.87
N ALA A 60 25.52 44.75 27.03
CA ALA A 60 25.31 45.95 26.22
C ALA A 60 24.55 47.07 26.96
N GLY A 61 24.16 46.85 28.23
CA GLY A 61 23.56 47.89 29.09
C GLY A 61 22.07 48.14 28.88
N TYR A 62 21.33 47.24 28.22
CA TYR A 62 19.89 47.37 28.03
C TYR A 62 19.09 47.01 29.30
N ASP A 63 17.99 47.71 29.59
CA ASP A 63 17.03 47.29 30.64
C ASP A 63 16.16 46.15 30.11
N THR A 64 16.44 44.94 30.59
CA THR A 64 15.77 43.71 30.15
C THR A 64 14.86 43.10 31.21
N ARG A 65 14.52 43.81 32.28
CA ARG A 65 13.76 43.25 33.42
C ARG A 65 12.41 42.67 32.99
N ASP A 66 11.62 43.45 32.25
CA ASP A 66 10.27 43.02 31.80
C ASP A 66 10.33 41.92 30.75
N PHE A 67 11.30 42.01 29.81
CA PHE A 67 11.59 40.96 28.85
C PHE A 67 11.95 39.65 29.56
N HIS A 68 12.80 39.70 30.59
CA HIS A 68 13.21 38.53 31.36
C HIS A 68 12.08 37.91 32.17
N LYS A 69 11.23 38.73 32.81
CA LYS A 69 10.06 38.24 33.53
C LYS A 69 9.11 37.50 32.59
N THR A 70 8.79 38.09 31.44
CA THR A 70 7.82 37.55 30.48
C THR A 70 8.34 36.26 29.84
N LYS A 71 9.61 36.23 29.41
CA LYS A 71 10.18 35.04 28.74
C LYS A 71 10.32 33.83 29.67
N GLU A 72 10.64 34.03 30.95
CA GLU A 72 10.74 32.91 31.89
C GLU A 72 9.36 32.39 32.30
N ALA A 73 8.35 33.26 32.43
CA ALA A 73 6.97 32.82 32.64
C ALA A 73 6.47 31.95 31.47
N TYR A 74 6.75 32.37 30.23
CA TYR A 74 6.46 31.59 29.03
C TYR A 74 7.20 30.24 29.01
N ALA A 75 8.49 30.23 29.35
CA ALA A 75 9.28 29.01 29.40
C ALA A 75 8.80 28.03 30.48
N SER A 76 8.39 28.53 31.65
CA SER A 76 7.79 27.70 32.71
C SER A 76 6.48 27.07 32.28
N ALA A 77 5.59 27.83 31.61
CA ALA A 77 4.34 27.30 31.08
C ALA A 77 4.59 26.22 30.00
N PHE A 78 5.56 26.43 29.10
CA PHE A 78 5.92 25.42 28.10
C PHE A 78 6.49 24.14 28.75
N GLU A 79 7.37 24.28 29.73
CA GLU A 79 7.95 23.17 30.49
C GLU A 79 6.87 22.31 31.17
N GLU A 80 5.88 22.96 31.80
CA GLU A 80 4.78 22.31 32.50
C GLU A 80 3.83 21.57 31.55
N TYR A 81 3.39 22.22 30.47
CA TYR A 81 2.29 21.70 29.64
C TYR A 81 2.72 20.93 28.39
N PHE A 82 3.86 21.28 27.77
CA PHE A 82 4.14 20.84 26.40
C PHE A 82 5.50 20.22 26.15
N LYS A 83 6.45 20.30 27.08
CA LYS A 83 7.78 19.71 26.88
C LYS A 83 7.73 18.22 26.57
N VAL A 84 6.90 17.47 27.30
CA VAL A 84 6.75 16.02 27.05
C VAL A 84 6.14 15.78 25.66
N SER A 85 5.08 16.51 25.29
CA SER A 85 4.47 16.42 23.96
C SER A 85 5.45 16.79 22.85
N ARG A 86 6.26 17.84 23.03
CA ARG A 86 7.34 18.20 22.08
C ARG A 86 8.30 17.03 21.93
N HIS A 87 8.89 16.52 23.01
CA HIS A 87 9.92 15.48 22.87
C HIS A 87 9.36 14.14 22.38
N ARG A 88 8.17 13.73 22.85
CA ARG A 88 7.65 12.37 22.65
C ARG A 88 6.70 12.22 21.46
N LEU A 89 6.10 13.32 20.98
CA LEU A 89 5.15 13.34 19.85
C LEU A 89 5.56 14.31 18.74
N GLY A 90 6.31 15.38 19.06
CA GLY A 90 6.68 16.46 18.15
C GLY A 90 8.01 16.24 17.41
N ALA A 91 9.12 16.33 18.13
CA ALA A 91 10.50 16.25 17.62
C ALA A 91 11.00 14.81 17.48
N HIS A 92 10.47 13.90 18.30
CA HIS A 92 10.67 12.46 18.18
C HIS A 92 9.33 11.74 18.39
N VAL A 93 9.33 10.44 18.09
CA VAL A 93 8.25 9.53 18.46
C VAL A 93 8.83 8.46 19.36
N GLN A 94 8.56 8.58 20.65
CA GLN A 94 9.14 7.69 21.66
C GLN A 94 8.04 6.96 22.43
N ASP A 95 8.49 6.02 23.27
CA ASP A 95 7.58 5.23 24.09
C ASP A 95 6.88 6.10 25.13
N LEU A 96 5.58 5.85 25.25
CA LEU A 96 4.62 6.47 26.15
C LEU A 96 3.59 5.41 26.50
N ASP A 97 3.10 5.46 27.73
CA ASP A 97 1.88 4.73 28.10
C ASP A 97 0.72 5.13 27.16
N PHE A 98 -0.15 4.17 26.87
CA PHE A 98 -1.27 4.36 25.95
C PHE A 98 -2.20 5.49 26.39
N GLY A 99 -2.61 5.51 27.66
CA GLY A 99 -3.49 6.54 28.20
C GLY A 99 -2.80 7.91 28.20
N LYS A 100 -1.53 7.95 28.63
CA LYS A 100 -0.76 9.20 28.63
C LYS A 100 -0.56 9.77 27.23
N ARG A 101 -0.42 8.93 26.21
CA ARG A 101 -0.29 9.37 24.82
C ARG A 101 -1.56 10.06 24.32
N ILE A 102 -2.73 9.49 24.61
CA ILE A 102 -4.02 10.08 24.22
C ILE A 102 -4.26 11.40 24.96
N GLU A 103 -3.93 11.46 26.25
CA GLU A 103 -4.02 12.68 27.06
C GLU A 103 -3.15 13.80 26.46
N LEU A 104 -1.85 13.54 26.26
CA LEU A 104 -0.91 14.50 25.68
C LEU A 104 -1.29 14.94 24.26
N TRP A 105 -1.92 14.05 23.48
CA TRP A 105 -2.43 14.36 22.15
C TRP A 105 -3.65 15.28 22.22
N ASN A 106 -4.62 14.96 23.07
CA ASN A 106 -5.84 15.76 23.22
C ASN A 106 -5.54 17.15 23.80
N ASP A 107 -4.51 17.26 24.64
CA ASP A 107 -3.98 18.52 25.19
C ASP A 107 -3.39 19.47 24.12
N ILE A 108 -3.10 18.98 22.92
CA ILE A 108 -2.79 19.84 21.78
C ILE A 108 -4.12 20.41 21.27
N GLU A 109 -4.57 21.51 21.85
CA GLU A 109 -5.83 22.18 21.52
C GLU A 109 -5.61 23.65 21.13
N ILE A 110 -6.55 24.22 20.37
CA ILE A 110 -6.41 25.56 19.78
C ILE A 110 -6.08 26.64 20.81
N VAL A 111 -6.69 26.60 22.00
CA VAL A 111 -6.51 27.62 23.04
C VAL A 111 -5.07 27.59 23.57
N LYS A 112 -4.58 26.40 23.95
CA LYS A 112 -3.22 26.26 24.48
C LYS A 112 -2.16 26.54 23.41
N ILE A 113 -2.42 26.20 22.16
CA ILE A 113 -1.54 26.52 21.03
C ILE A 113 -1.52 28.03 20.75
N SER A 114 -2.67 28.70 20.75
CA SER A 114 -2.77 30.16 20.57
C SER A 114 -1.96 30.91 21.64
N PHE A 115 -2.03 30.45 22.90
CA PHE A 115 -1.24 31.01 24.00
C PHE A 115 0.27 30.96 23.72
N LEU A 116 0.79 29.88 23.13
CA LEU A 116 2.21 29.78 22.78
C LEU A 116 2.59 30.77 21.67
N VAL A 117 1.74 30.91 20.67
CA VAL A 117 1.97 31.80 19.53
C VAL A 117 1.93 33.26 19.96
N ASP A 118 0.88 33.66 20.69
CA ASP A 118 0.71 35.01 21.23
C ASP A 118 1.82 35.36 22.21
N GLY A 119 2.22 34.41 23.07
CA GLY A 119 3.33 34.57 24.01
C GLY A 119 4.66 34.84 23.31
N ALA A 120 4.98 34.10 22.25
CA ALA A 120 6.18 34.33 21.44
C ALA A 120 6.17 35.72 20.79
N GLN A 121 5.03 36.14 20.22
CA GLN A 121 4.88 37.49 19.66
C GLN A 121 5.04 38.57 20.73
N GLN A 122 4.43 38.39 21.90
CA GLN A 122 4.51 39.33 23.01
C GLN A 122 5.96 39.51 23.48
N ILE A 123 6.70 38.41 23.63
CA ILE A 123 8.12 38.45 24.02
C ILE A 123 8.97 39.17 22.97
N TYR A 124 8.73 38.90 21.68
CA TYR A 124 9.46 39.57 20.60
C TYR A 124 9.15 41.07 20.54
N ARG A 125 7.87 41.47 20.66
CA ARG A 125 7.47 42.89 20.76
C ARG A 125 8.06 43.56 21.99
N GLY A 126 8.26 42.84 23.08
CA GLY A 126 8.92 43.30 24.29
C GLY A 126 10.39 43.73 24.11
N LEU A 127 11.02 43.41 22.97
CA LEU A 127 12.37 43.89 22.64
C LEU A 127 12.38 45.30 22.02
N ALA A 128 11.23 45.82 21.55
CA ALA A 128 11.14 47.12 20.90
C ALA A 128 11.69 48.28 21.76
N PRO A 129 11.39 48.39 23.07
CA PRO A 129 11.90 49.48 23.90
C PRO A 129 13.43 49.50 24.03
N CYS A 130 14.10 48.37 23.76
CA CYS A 130 15.55 48.27 23.82
C CYS A 130 16.26 48.86 22.58
N ASN A 131 15.54 49.24 21.51
CA ASN A 131 16.11 49.82 20.27
C ASN A 131 17.32 49.01 19.72
N LEU A 132 17.19 47.68 19.69
CA LEU A 132 18.29 46.79 19.32
C LEU A 132 18.66 46.92 17.83
N PRO A 133 19.96 46.85 17.46
CA PRO A 133 20.38 46.75 16.06
C PRO A 133 19.76 45.53 15.37
N GLY A 134 19.09 45.77 14.23
CA GLY A 134 18.42 44.73 13.44
C GLY A 134 17.03 44.32 13.95
N TYR A 135 16.50 44.98 15.00
CA TYR A 135 15.11 44.81 15.39
C TYR A 135 14.18 45.36 14.32
N VAL A 136 13.18 44.57 13.92
CA VAL A 136 12.13 44.96 12.99
C VAL A 136 10.80 44.73 13.70
N PRO A 137 9.90 45.72 13.77
CA PRO A 137 8.57 45.51 14.35
C PRO A 137 7.88 44.31 13.70
N TYR A 138 7.26 43.47 14.53
CA TYR A 138 6.50 42.33 14.04
C TYR A 138 5.36 42.79 13.12
N ALA A 139 5.27 42.16 11.94
CA ALA A 139 4.15 42.29 11.03
C ALA A 139 3.60 40.90 10.72
N ASP A 140 2.29 40.81 10.51
CA ASP A 140 1.67 39.55 10.13
C ASP A 140 2.21 39.06 8.77
N PRO A 141 2.54 37.76 8.64
CA PRO A 141 2.93 37.19 7.36
C PRO A 141 1.85 37.43 6.28
N PRO A 142 2.25 37.80 5.05
CA PRO A 142 1.30 38.13 3.98
C PRO A 142 0.39 36.94 3.63
N ASP A 143 0.90 35.71 3.75
CA ASP A 143 0.17 34.46 3.49
C ASP A 143 -1.13 34.35 4.31
N LEU A 144 -1.23 34.98 5.49
CA LEU A 144 -2.42 34.94 6.33
C LEU A 144 -3.67 35.58 5.69
N THR A 145 -3.47 36.43 4.69
CA THR A 145 -4.55 37.13 3.99
C THR A 145 -4.82 36.58 2.58
N ASP A 146 -4.05 35.58 2.15
CA ASP A 146 -4.15 35.00 0.82
C ASP A 146 -5.39 34.11 0.67
N GLN A 147 -6.29 34.49 -0.25
CA GLN A 147 -7.52 33.74 -0.52
C GLN A 147 -7.26 32.42 -1.26
N ALA A 148 -6.22 32.34 -2.09
CA ALA A 148 -5.87 31.11 -2.81
C ALA A 148 -5.39 30.02 -1.83
N PHE A 149 -4.60 30.44 -0.85
CA PHE A 149 -4.17 29.59 0.25
C PHE A 149 -5.36 29.03 1.05
N LEU A 150 -6.29 29.89 1.46
CA LEU A 150 -7.49 29.51 2.20
C LEU A 150 -8.39 28.55 1.42
N GLU A 151 -8.59 28.79 0.12
CA GLU A 151 -9.40 27.88 -0.71
C GLU A 151 -8.73 26.51 -0.87
N THR A 152 -7.40 26.46 -0.96
CA THR A 152 -6.65 25.21 -1.01
C THR A 152 -6.85 24.38 0.27
N LEU A 153 -6.83 25.01 1.45
CA LEU A 153 -7.11 24.34 2.73
C LEU A 153 -8.57 23.85 2.80
N ARG A 154 -9.54 24.64 2.33
CA ARG A 154 -10.95 24.21 2.27
C ARG A 154 -11.15 23.01 1.35
N GLN A 155 -10.48 22.98 0.18
CA GLN A 155 -10.53 21.84 -0.73
C GLN A 155 -9.92 20.58 -0.12
N PHE A 156 -8.82 20.74 0.62
CA PHE A 156 -8.23 19.63 1.38
C PHE A 156 -9.19 19.10 2.46
N GLN A 157 -9.83 19.99 3.21
CA GLN A 157 -10.80 19.62 4.25
C GLN A 157 -12.02 18.88 3.68
N ARG A 158 -12.61 19.38 2.58
CA ARG A 158 -13.74 18.71 1.89
C ARG A 158 -13.39 17.27 1.47
N ALA A 159 -12.14 17.04 1.04
CA ALA A 159 -11.69 15.69 0.66
C ALA A 159 -11.62 14.71 1.85
N ILE A 160 -11.38 15.21 3.06
CA ILE A 160 -11.39 14.42 4.29
C ILE A 160 -12.83 14.16 4.74
N GLU A 161 -13.66 15.20 4.79
CA GLU A 161 -15.06 15.12 5.24
C GLU A 161 -15.91 14.19 4.35
N ASN A 162 -15.60 14.10 3.06
CA ASN A 162 -16.30 13.21 2.13
C ASN A 162 -15.99 11.70 2.36
N ARG A 163 -15.14 11.33 3.32
CA ARG A 163 -14.86 9.92 3.65
C ARG A 163 -16.01 9.33 4.48
N SER A 164 -16.83 8.50 3.83
CA SER A 164 -17.98 7.83 4.44
C SER A 164 -17.72 6.37 4.86
N TRP A 165 -16.46 5.92 4.85
CA TRP A 165 -16.09 4.53 5.12
C TRP A 165 -15.24 4.40 6.38
N ILE A 166 -15.27 3.22 7.02
CA ILE A 166 -14.45 2.94 8.21
C ILE A 166 -13.10 2.38 7.80
N GLU A 167 -12.03 2.97 8.34
CA GLU A 167 -10.67 2.45 8.17
C GLU A 167 -10.19 1.63 9.36
N MET A 168 -9.27 0.70 9.11
CA MET A 168 -8.49 0.06 10.16
C MET A 168 -7.38 1.00 10.63
N GLY A 169 -7.33 1.30 11.92
CA GLY A 169 -6.27 2.07 12.56
C GLY A 169 -5.44 1.20 13.51
N THR A 170 -4.17 0.99 13.19
CA THR A 170 -3.23 0.22 14.03
C THR A 170 -2.26 1.10 14.81
N ASP A 171 -2.25 2.39 14.50
CA ASP A 171 -1.47 3.39 15.21
C ASP A 171 -2.09 3.68 16.60
N PRO A 172 -1.28 4.17 17.56
CA PRO A 172 -1.73 4.35 18.94
C PRO A 172 -2.65 5.57 19.14
N LEU A 173 -2.93 6.35 18.09
CA LEU A 173 -3.88 7.47 18.11
C LEU A 173 -5.15 7.16 17.28
N ALA A 174 -5.34 5.92 16.82
CA ALA A 174 -6.51 5.49 16.06
C ALA A 174 -7.84 5.80 16.75
N MET A 175 -7.91 5.68 18.09
CA MET A 175 -9.11 5.99 18.88
C MET A 175 -9.45 7.49 18.95
N THR A 176 -8.58 8.36 18.47
CA THR A 176 -8.79 9.83 18.46
C THR A 176 -9.36 10.34 17.15
N ARG A 177 -9.72 9.43 16.23
CA ARG A 177 -10.12 9.73 14.84
C ARG A 177 -11.52 9.21 14.56
N ASN A 178 -12.27 9.98 13.77
CA ASN A 178 -13.60 9.56 13.31
C ASN A 178 -13.45 8.40 12.30
N ASN A 179 -14.51 7.60 12.14
CA ASN A 179 -14.59 6.53 11.12
C ASN A 179 -13.37 5.58 11.12
N THR A 180 -12.84 5.27 12.31
CA THR A 180 -11.65 4.42 12.47
C THR A 180 -11.92 3.30 13.47
N ALA A 181 -11.67 2.05 13.07
CA ALA A 181 -11.64 0.91 13.97
C ALA A 181 -10.22 0.72 14.51
N ALA A 182 -10.03 1.00 15.80
CA ALA A 182 -8.72 0.99 16.44
C ALA A 182 -8.32 -0.41 16.94
N VAL A 183 -7.03 -0.70 16.85
CA VAL A 183 -6.38 -1.87 17.46
C VAL A 183 -5.60 -1.45 18.70
N LEU A 184 -5.67 -2.25 19.76
CA LEU A 184 -4.91 -2.02 20.99
C LEU A 184 -3.55 -2.74 20.96
N ASN A 185 -2.49 -2.02 21.30
CA ASN A 185 -1.11 -2.50 21.25
C ASN A 185 -0.62 -2.83 22.66
N MET A 186 -0.42 -4.12 22.94
CA MET A 186 -0.22 -4.61 24.32
C MET A 186 1.23 -5.01 24.66
N THR A 187 2.17 -4.93 23.72
CA THR A 187 3.58 -5.30 23.93
C THR A 187 4.52 -4.24 23.33
N PRO A 188 5.81 -4.17 23.74
CA PRO A 188 6.76 -3.21 23.19
C PRO A 188 6.94 -3.31 21.67
N VAL A 189 6.97 -4.54 21.11
CA VAL A 189 7.10 -4.74 19.65
C VAL A 189 5.86 -4.23 18.90
N HIS A 190 4.67 -4.44 19.45
CA HIS A 190 3.42 -3.88 18.92
C HIS A 190 3.38 -2.35 19.04
N ALA A 191 3.81 -1.80 20.18
CA ALA A 191 3.91 -0.36 20.38
C ALA A 191 4.85 0.28 19.35
N ARG A 192 6.01 -0.32 19.07
CA ARG A 192 6.94 0.20 18.06
C ARG A 192 6.39 0.11 16.64
N ALA A 193 5.76 -1.00 16.27
CA ALA A 193 5.09 -1.14 14.97
C ALA A 193 3.95 -0.12 14.80
N SER A 194 3.19 0.15 15.86
CA SER A 194 2.14 1.17 15.86
C SER A 194 2.67 2.60 15.73
N GLN A 195 3.84 2.90 16.30
CA GLN A 195 4.51 4.19 16.13
C GLN A 195 4.95 4.40 14.68
N LEU A 196 5.46 3.36 14.03
CA LEU A 196 5.75 3.39 12.60
C LEU A 196 4.48 3.67 11.79
N ALA A 197 3.36 2.98 12.07
CA ALA A 197 2.07 3.25 11.43
C ALA A 197 1.61 4.71 11.62
N LEU A 198 1.76 5.27 12.83
CA LEU A 198 1.44 6.67 13.12
C LEU A 198 2.24 7.64 12.26
N ILE A 199 3.55 7.45 12.20
CA ILE A 199 4.46 8.30 11.44
C ILE A 199 4.14 8.21 9.94
N ARG A 200 3.75 7.03 9.42
CA ARG A 200 3.29 6.90 8.03
C ARG A 200 2.10 7.80 7.74
N ARG A 201 1.11 7.85 8.63
CA ARG A 201 -0.06 8.71 8.48
C ARG A 201 0.33 10.19 8.49
N TRP A 202 1.24 10.59 9.38
CA TRP A 202 1.70 11.98 9.43
C TRP A 202 2.44 12.40 8.17
N ILE A 203 3.37 11.58 7.68
CA ILE A 203 4.10 11.86 6.42
C ILE A 203 3.12 11.92 5.24
N ALA A 204 2.15 11.01 5.16
CA ALA A 204 1.13 11.02 4.10
C ALA A 204 0.28 12.30 4.10
N ILE A 205 -0.21 12.73 5.27
CA ILE A 205 -0.98 13.97 5.42
C ILE A 205 -0.15 15.19 5.01
N GLN A 206 1.09 15.27 5.49
CA GLN A 206 1.98 16.40 5.21
C GLN A 206 2.42 16.42 3.74
N GLY A 207 2.64 15.25 3.12
CA GLY A 207 2.97 15.13 1.70
C GLY A 207 1.85 15.65 0.79
N ILE A 208 0.59 15.27 1.06
CA ILE A 208 -0.56 15.79 0.30
C ILE A 208 -0.66 17.31 0.42
N LEU A 209 -0.41 17.87 1.61
CA LEU A 209 -0.41 19.32 1.82
C LEU A 209 0.78 19.99 1.12
N LEU A 210 1.95 19.37 1.13
CA LEU A 210 3.17 19.89 0.48
C LEU A 210 2.92 20.09 -1.02
N ASP A 211 2.34 19.10 -1.68
CA ASP A 211 2.03 19.15 -3.12
C ASP A 211 0.99 20.23 -3.44
N ARG A 212 -0.05 20.35 -2.60
CA ARG A 212 -1.12 21.34 -2.78
C ARG A 212 -0.68 22.77 -2.52
N LEU A 213 0.28 22.98 -1.62
CA LEU A 213 0.70 24.29 -1.14
C LEU A 213 2.05 24.74 -1.70
N VAL A 214 2.52 24.11 -2.79
CA VAL A 214 3.82 24.39 -3.42
C VAL A 214 4.02 25.88 -3.78
N ALA A 215 2.94 26.61 -4.04
CA ALA A 215 2.96 28.04 -4.35
C ALA A 215 3.21 28.97 -3.14
N HIS A 216 3.27 28.42 -1.92
CA HIS A 216 3.47 29.16 -0.67
C HIS A 216 4.79 28.75 0.01
N PRO A 217 5.96 29.31 -0.39
CA PRO A 217 7.27 28.86 0.09
C PRO A 217 7.45 28.82 1.62
N PRO A 218 6.94 29.77 2.43
CA PRO A 218 7.03 29.69 3.89
C PRO A 218 6.32 28.45 4.45
N ILE A 219 5.16 28.09 3.90
CA ILE A 219 4.39 26.92 4.29
C ILE A 219 5.07 25.63 3.84
N VAL A 220 5.58 25.62 2.60
CA VAL A 220 6.37 24.50 2.05
C VAL A 220 7.55 24.16 2.96
N ARG A 221 8.28 25.17 3.46
CA ARG A 221 9.40 24.98 4.39
C ARG A 221 8.96 24.35 5.70
N ILE A 222 7.83 24.78 6.28
CA ILE A 222 7.25 24.15 7.49
C ILE A 222 6.97 22.66 7.24
N LEU A 223 6.26 22.34 6.15
CA LEU A 223 5.90 20.97 5.80
C LEU A 223 7.13 20.11 5.51
N LYS A 224 8.11 20.66 4.78
CA LYS A 224 9.39 19.99 4.49
C LYS A 224 10.18 19.68 5.76
N ALA A 225 10.31 20.64 6.67
CA ALA A 225 10.95 20.45 7.96
C ALA A 225 10.26 19.35 8.79
N ARG A 226 8.93 19.32 8.79
CA ARG A 226 8.13 18.28 9.45
C ARG A 226 8.31 16.89 8.84
N ILE A 227 8.24 16.77 7.52
CA ILE A 227 8.42 15.49 6.82
C ILE A 227 9.81 14.93 7.09
N ILE A 228 10.87 15.75 7.00
CA ILE A 228 12.24 15.33 7.30
C ILE A 228 12.35 14.82 8.76
N THR A 229 11.72 15.51 9.70
CA THR A 229 11.73 15.14 11.13
C THR A 229 11.00 13.81 11.37
N ASP A 230 9.84 13.63 10.75
CA ASP A 230 9.04 12.41 10.84
C ASP A 230 9.74 11.22 10.12
N LEU A 231 10.38 11.45 8.97
CA LEU A 231 11.20 10.47 8.25
C LEU A 231 12.33 9.93 9.13
N VAL A 232 13.10 10.82 9.75
CA VAL A 232 14.19 10.39 10.65
C VAL A 232 13.64 9.61 11.84
N SER A 233 12.51 10.04 12.41
CA SER A 233 11.83 9.31 13.48
C SER A 233 11.36 7.92 13.01
N PHE A 234 10.88 7.79 11.78
CA PHE A 234 10.51 6.50 11.19
C PHE A 234 11.72 5.55 11.12
N CYS A 235 12.85 6.05 10.60
CA CYS A 235 14.08 5.27 10.52
C CYS A 235 14.60 4.84 11.89
N ASP A 236 14.62 5.75 12.87
CA ASP A 236 15.05 5.46 14.25
C ASP A 236 14.10 4.49 14.98
N CYS A 237 12.81 4.48 14.61
CA CYS A 237 11.83 3.50 15.13
C CYS A 237 11.94 2.13 14.43
N LEU A 238 12.40 2.08 13.18
CA LEU A 238 12.54 0.83 12.43
C LEU A 238 13.84 0.12 12.77
N VAL A 239 14.96 0.86 12.78
CA VAL A 239 16.32 0.36 12.97
C VAL A 239 16.92 0.95 14.24
N THR A 240 17.43 0.09 15.12
CA THR A 240 18.00 0.52 16.40
C THR A 240 19.23 1.39 16.19
N ARG A 241 19.12 2.66 16.60
CA ARG A 241 20.22 3.62 16.52
C ARG A 241 21.31 3.28 17.53
N GLN A 242 22.55 3.18 17.05
CA GLN A 242 23.72 3.05 17.92
C GLN A 242 24.04 4.41 18.56
N VAL A 243 23.76 4.54 19.85
CA VAL A 243 24.08 5.71 20.68
C VAL A 243 24.64 5.27 22.03
N SER A 244 25.34 6.18 22.71
CA SER A 244 25.82 5.93 24.08
C SER A 244 24.65 5.53 25.01
N PRO A 245 24.84 4.57 25.91
CA PRO A 245 23.83 4.19 26.90
C PRO A 245 23.33 5.41 27.69
N GLY A 246 22.01 5.55 27.83
CA GLY A 246 21.38 6.67 28.54
C GLY A 246 21.25 7.97 27.73
N ALA A 247 21.66 8.00 26.46
CA ALA A 247 21.38 9.13 25.60
C ALA A 247 19.85 9.35 25.47
N PRO A 248 19.36 10.60 25.39
CA PRO A 248 17.92 10.88 25.22
C PRO A 248 17.30 10.23 23.97
N GLN A 249 18.15 9.91 23.01
CA GLN A 249 17.81 9.30 21.71
C GLN A 249 17.82 7.76 21.76
N ALA A 250 18.21 7.15 22.88
CA ALA A 250 18.36 5.71 23.01
C ALA A 250 16.98 5.04 23.05
N THR A 251 16.61 4.41 21.95
CA THR A 251 15.37 3.63 21.82
C THR A 251 15.64 2.38 21.01
N ASP A 252 15.07 1.26 21.44
CA ASP A 252 15.10 0.03 20.67
C ASP A 252 14.17 0.16 19.46
N GLY A 253 14.74 -0.03 18.28
CA GLY A 253 14.00 -0.11 17.02
C GLY A 253 13.23 -1.42 16.90
N LEU A 254 12.39 -1.49 15.86
CA LEU A 254 11.59 -2.68 15.59
C LEU A 254 12.46 -3.92 15.35
N ASP A 255 13.60 -3.76 14.65
CA ASP A 255 14.62 -4.80 14.42
C ASP A 255 15.03 -5.56 15.70
N LYS A 256 15.40 -4.81 16.75
CA LYS A 256 15.87 -5.39 18.01
C LYS A 256 14.71 -5.97 18.82
N LEU A 257 13.55 -5.30 18.81
CA LEU A 257 12.35 -5.80 19.51
C LEU A 257 11.81 -7.10 18.90
N ILE A 258 11.90 -7.27 17.57
CA ILE A 258 11.58 -8.53 16.87
C ILE A 258 12.51 -9.64 17.35
N THR A 259 13.82 -9.38 17.36
CA THR A 259 14.83 -10.34 17.81
C THR A 259 14.62 -10.73 19.28
N ALA A 260 14.29 -9.76 20.14
CA ALA A 260 13.98 -9.99 21.55
C ALA A 260 12.72 -10.87 21.76
N ASN A 261 11.82 -10.92 20.77
CA ASN A 261 10.65 -11.81 20.76
C ASN A 261 10.91 -13.15 20.04
N GLY A 262 12.18 -13.50 19.79
CA GLY A 262 12.57 -14.78 19.18
C GLY A 262 12.20 -14.92 17.70
N GLN A 263 11.96 -13.81 17.00
CA GLN A 263 11.67 -13.77 15.56
C GLN A 263 12.86 -13.20 14.79
N SER A 264 12.91 -13.44 13.48
CA SER A 264 13.96 -12.89 12.61
C SER A 264 13.63 -11.48 12.12
N SER A 265 14.56 -10.54 12.28
CA SER A 265 14.52 -9.19 11.69
C SER A 265 15.05 -9.14 10.25
N ALA A 266 15.30 -10.28 9.61
CA ALA A 266 15.98 -10.39 8.31
C ALA A 266 15.46 -9.44 7.22
N PRO A 267 14.15 -9.17 7.05
CA PRO A 267 13.71 -8.21 6.04
C PRO A 267 14.25 -6.78 6.25
N ILE A 268 14.42 -6.35 7.51
CA ILE A 268 15.02 -5.04 7.85
C ILE A 268 16.53 -5.12 7.62
N ASP A 269 17.18 -6.16 8.16
CA ASP A 269 18.63 -6.31 8.11
C ASP A 269 19.15 -6.41 6.68
N ASN A 270 18.46 -7.20 5.83
CA ASN A 270 18.79 -7.34 4.42
C ASN A 270 18.60 -6.03 3.65
N PHE A 271 17.55 -5.27 3.96
CA PHE A 271 17.35 -3.95 3.34
C PHE A 271 18.46 -2.97 3.73
N VAL A 272 18.82 -2.90 5.01
CA VAL A 272 19.92 -2.05 5.49
C VAL A 272 21.25 -2.46 4.86
N ALA A 273 21.50 -3.76 4.71
CA ALA A 273 22.73 -4.27 4.08
C ALA A 273 22.79 -4.01 2.56
N ALA A 274 21.66 -4.09 1.86
CA ALA A 274 21.58 -3.89 0.42
C ALA A 274 21.59 -2.41 0.00
N SER A 275 21.14 -1.50 0.87
CA SER A 275 20.95 -0.08 0.56
C SER A 275 22.01 0.83 1.18
N ASN A 276 22.10 2.06 0.69
CA ASN A 276 22.92 3.12 1.28
C ASN A 276 22.22 3.78 2.49
N PHE A 277 21.51 2.99 3.30
CA PHE A 277 20.59 3.44 4.35
C PHE A 277 21.19 4.50 5.28
N GLN A 278 22.40 4.25 5.79
CA GLN A 278 23.03 5.19 6.73
C GLN A 278 23.40 6.51 6.05
N ALA A 279 23.94 6.49 4.83
CA ALA A 279 24.33 7.72 4.11
C ALA A 279 23.10 8.60 3.81
N GLU A 280 22.01 7.99 3.33
CA GLU A 280 20.75 8.71 3.06
C GLU A 280 20.14 9.26 4.36
N LEU A 281 20.10 8.46 5.42
CA LEU A 281 19.57 8.89 6.73
C LEU A 281 20.39 10.02 7.37
N GLN A 282 21.72 10.01 7.23
CA GLN A 282 22.55 11.08 7.80
C GLN A 282 22.29 12.43 7.13
N THR A 283 22.00 12.44 5.83
CA THR A 283 21.64 13.68 5.12
C THR A 283 20.34 14.26 5.69
N ALA A 284 19.33 13.42 5.93
CA ALA A 284 18.08 13.85 6.57
C ALA A 284 18.28 14.29 8.03
N ARG A 285 19.12 13.58 8.80
CA ARG A 285 19.46 13.93 10.19
C ARG A 285 20.14 15.29 10.28
N ALA A 286 21.09 15.59 9.39
CA ALA A 286 21.76 16.89 9.37
C ALA A 286 20.76 18.04 9.20
N THR A 287 19.87 17.98 8.19
CA THR A 287 18.84 19.00 8.00
C THR A 287 17.85 19.06 9.17
N ARG A 288 17.44 17.90 9.73
CA ARG A 288 16.58 17.85 10.92
C ARG A 288 17.23 18.57 12.10
N ASP A 289 18.49 18.29 12.38
CA ASP A 289 19.21 18.76 13.57
C ASP A 289 19.55 20.26 13.48
N THR A 290 19.59 20.82 12.26
CA THR A 290 19.92 22.23 12.03
C THR A 290 18.69 23.14 11.94
N VAL A 291 17.62 22.72 11.25
CA VAL A 291 16.44 23.58 10.96
C VAL A 291 15.07 22.86 11.07
N GLY A 292 15.07 21.53 11.06
CA GLY A 292 13.85 20.72 11.19
C GLY A 292 13.29 20.67 12.60
N ALA A 293 13.83 19.79 13.44
CA ALA A 293 13.43 19.61 14.83
C ALA A 293 14.04 20.63 15.79
N HIS A 294 15.00 21.41 15.31
CA HIS A 294 15.71 22.46 16.01
C HIS A 294 15.84 23.70 15.10
N LEU A 295 16.25 24.83 15.67
CA LEU A 295 16.78 25.96 14.91
C LEU A 295 18.15 26.31 15.49
N GLU A 296 19.21 26.05 14.73
CA GLU A 296 20.61 26.13 15.20
C GLU A 296 20.88 27.36 16.09
N ILE A 297 21.44 27.10 17.28
CA ILE A 297 21.65 28.10 18.33
C ILE A 297 22.93 28.91 18.11
N ASP A 298 23.88 28.36 17.36
CA ASP A 298 25.12 29.05 17.02
C ASP A 298 24.84 30.33 16.19
N ASP A 299 25.51 31.41 16.56
CA ASP A 299 25.36 32.74 15.97
C ASP A 299 26.04 32.88 14.60
N THR A 300 26.82 31.89 14.17
CA THR A 300 27.42 31.80 12.83
C THR A 300 26.40 31.43 11.76
N TYR A 301 25.34 30.71 12.12
CA TYR A 301 24.25 30.37 11.20
C TYR A 301 23.19 31.48 11.19
N THR A 302 22.96 32.08 10.03
CA THR A 302 21.90 33.08 9.81
C THR A 302 20.59 32.38 9.48
N VAL A 303 19.45 33.07 9.62
CA VAL A 303 18.16 32.53 9.15
C VAL A 303 18.24 32.21 7.64
N ALA A 304 18.85 33.10 6.85
CA ALA A 304 19.02 32.89 5.42
C ALA A 304 19.81 31.62 5.08
N SER A 305 20.91 31.33 5.79
CA SER A 305 21.69 30.10 5.55
C SER A 305 20.92 28.84 5.97
N LEU A 306 20.21 28.87 7.10
CA LEU A 306 19.40 27.73 7.56
C LEU A 306 18.25 27.41 6.59
N LEU A 307 17.62 28.45 6.02
CA LEU A 307 16.58 28.28 5.01
C LEU A 307 17.16 27.79 3.68
N ALA A 308 18.34 28.26 3.28
CA ALA A 308 19.03 27.77 2.10
C ALA A 308 19.37 26.28 2.22
N ASP A 309 19.85 25.83 3.39
CA ASP A 309 20.12 24.41 3.66
C ASP A 309 18.83 23.57 3.58
N LEU A 310 17.72 24.07 4.14
CA LEU A 310 16.42 23.43 4.03
C LEU A 310 15.96 23.37 2.57
N ASP A 311 16.05 24.47 1.82
CA ASP A 311 15.62 24.55 0.43
C ASP A 311 16.46 23.62 -0.48
N ALA A 312 17.76 23.52 -0.22
CA ALA A 312 18.69 22.66 -0.95
C ALA A 312 18.46 21.15 -0.74
N TYR A 313 17.85 20.74 0.38
CA TYR A 313 17.54 19.33 0.61
C TYR A 313 16.55 18.81 -0.46
N ASP A 314 16.91 17.77 -1.21
CA ASP A 314 16.02 17.15 -2.19
C ASP A 314 14.92 16.34 -1.48
N ILE A 315 13.76 16.97 -1.26
CA ILE A 315 12.62 16.33 -0.61
C ILE A 315 12.06 15.16 -1.41
N GLY A 316 12.11 15.23 -2.75
CA GLY A 316 11.67 14.14 -3.61
C GLY A 316 12.55 12.91 -3.42
N HIS A 317 13.86 13.10 -3.31
CA HIS A 317 14.77 12.01 -2.96
C HIS A 317 14.52 11.46 -1.54
N GLY A 318 14.32 12.34 -0.55
CA GLY A 318 13.96 11.95 0.81
C GLY A 318 12.68 11.10 0.88
N LEU A 319 11.63 11.48 0.13
CA LEU A 319 10.39 10.71 0.05
C LEU A 319 10.59 9.34 -0.62
N ARG A 320 11.36 9.26 -1.71
CA ARG A 320 11.71 7.97 -2.32
C ARG A 320 12.52 7.08 -1.37
N PHE A 321 13.42 7.66 -0.58
CA PHE A 321 14.13 6.92 0.49
C PHE A 321 13.12 6.38 1.51
N TYR A 322 12.25 7.24 2.02
CA TYR A 322 11.19 6.86 2.94
C TYR A 322 10.27 5.74 2.41
N GLU A 323 9.87 5.79 1.12
CA GLU A 323 9.07 4.74 0.49
C GLU A 323 9.75 3.37 0.56
N ARG A 324 11.06 3.30 0.28
CA ARG A 324 11.84 2.04 0.39
C ARG A 324 11.90 1.56 1.84
N VAL A 325 12.11 2.46 2.79
CA VAL A 325 12.13 2.13 4.23
C VAL A 325 10.74 1.65 4.70
N GLY A 326 9.65 2.29 4.23
CA GLY A 326 8.27 1.89 4.50
C GLY A 326 7.89 0.55 3.87
N ALA A 327 8.42 0.24 2.68
CA ALA A 327 8.28 -1.07 2.05
C ALA A 327 8.99 -2.16 2.86
N ALA A 328 10.19 -1.89 3.40
CA ALA A 328 10.90 -2.82 4.28
C ALA A 328 10.07 -3.12 5.55
N PHE A 329 9.50 -2.08 6.17
CA PHE A 329 8.57 -2.25 7.30
C PHE A 329 7.35 -3.12 6.94
N THR A 330 6.73 -2.87 5.78
CA THR A 330 5.55 -3.62 5.32
C THR A 330 5.91 -5.08 5.05
N LYS A 331 7.06 -5.35 4.42
CA LYS A 331 7.59 -6.71 4.22
C LYS A 331 7.82 -7.44 5.55
N THR A 332 8.40 -6.77 6.55
CA THR A 332 8.53 -7.31 7.91
C THR A 332 7.19 -7.65 8.55
N CYS A 333 6.18 -6.81 8.35
CA CYS A 333 4.83 -7.08 8.85
C CYS A 333 4.23 -8.33 8.20
N HIS A 334 4.43 -8.55 6.91
CA HIS A 334 3.95 -9.76 6.24
C HIS A 334 4.69 -11.04 6.66
N SER A 335 6.00 -10.94 6.95
CA SER A 335 6.82 -12.08 7.36
C SER A 335 6.56 -12.57 8.78
N ILE A 336 6.10 -11.70 9.68
CA ILE A 336 5.87 -12.03 11.10
C ILE A 336 4.39 -12.01 11.40
N LEU A 337 3.82 -13.16 11.79
CA LEU A 337 2.37 -13.35 11.96
C LEU A 337 1.71 -12.28 12.84
N PHE A 338 2.27 -11.99 14.01
CA PHE A 338 1.70 -11.02 14.95
C PHE A 338 1.87 -9.54 14.49
N LEU A 339 2.68 -9.27 13.46
CA LEU A 339 2.82 -7.93 12.88
C LEU A 339 1.96 -7.74 11.62
N ARG A 340 1.32 -8.78 11.08
CA ARG A 340 0.57 -8.70 9.82
C ARG A 340 -0.51 -7.62 9.82
N MET A 341 -1.11 -7.35 10.97
CA MET A 341 -2.17 -6.35 11.07
C MET A 341 -1.68 -4.92 10.76
N TYR A 342 -0.42 -4.58 11.05
CA TYR A 342 0.12 -3.24 10.77
C TYR A 342 0.33 -2.99 9.27
N ALA A 343 0.40 -4.04 8.45
CA ALA A 343 0.38 -3.89 6.99
C ALA A 343 -1.01 -3.47 6.45
N ALA A 344 -2.07 -3.68 7.24
CA ALA A 344 -3.44 -3.30 6.89
C ALA A 344 -3.85 -1.91 7.43
N ASP A 345 -2.92 -1.13 7.99
CA ASP A 345 -3.22 0.21 8.47
C ASP A 345 -3.75 1.11 7.33
N GLY A 346 -4.86 1.81 7.60
CA GLY A 346 -5.52 2.71 6.65
C GLY A 346 -6.38 2.00 5.61
N GLN A 347 -6.47 0.67 5.65
CA GLN A 347 -7.33 -0.09 4.75
C GLN A 347 -8.80 0.06 5.14
N ARG A 348 -9.67 0.09 4.13
CA ARG A 348 -11.12 0.09 4.31
C ARG A 348 -11.61 -1.23 4.89
N LEU A 349 -12.44 -1.13 5.91
CA LEU A 349 -13.24 -2.24 6.43
C LEU A 349 -14.58 -2.29 5.69
N TYR A 350 -14.82 -3.40 5.00
CA TYR A 350 -16.07 -3.68 4.31
C TYR A 350 -17.07 -4.34 5.27
N GLY A 351 -18.37 -4.11 5.07
CA GLY A 351 -19.43 -4.67 5.91
C GLY A 351 -19.60 -4.02 7.29
N VAL A 352 -18.95 -2.88 7.55
CA VAL A 352 -19.11 -2.10 8.79
C VAL A 352 -19.63 -0.71 8.42
N SER A 353 -20.71 -0.28 9.08
CA SER A 353 -21.30 1.05 8.88
C SER A 353 -20.55 2.11 9.68
N ALA A 354 -20.29 3.27 9.08
CA ALA A 354 -19.61 4.40 9.72
C ALA A 354 -20.25 4.80 11.05
N SER A 355 -19.58 4.49 12.16
CA SER A 355 -19.87 5.07 13.46
C SER A 355 -19.02 6.33 13.61
N HIS A 356 -19.69 7.48 13.64
CA HIS A 356 -19.06 8.77 13.91
C HIS A 356 -18.81 8.87 15.42
N ALA A 357 -17.95 8.01 15.98
CA ALA A 357 -17.52 8.14 17.37
C ALA A 357 -16.87 9.52 17.53
N PRO A 358 -17.37 10.41 18.41
CA PRO A 358 -16.92 11.79 18.43
C PRO A 358 -15.47 11.88 18.90
N ALA A 359 -14.55 12.20 18.00
CA ALA A 359 -13.21 12.62 18.36
C ALA A 359 -13.25 13.89 19.24
N VAL A 360 -12.34 14.01 20.21
CA VAL A 360 -12.21 15.23 21.02
C VAL A 360 -11.86 16.40 20.09
N PRO A 361 -12.69 17.46 20.03
CA PRO A 361 -12.50 18.52 19.06
C PRO A 361 -11.19 19.26 19.31
N TYR A 362 -10.52 19.70 18.25
CA TYR A 362 -9.34 20.58 18.35
C TYR A 362 -9.74 22.01 18.75
N ALA A 363 -10.92 22.46 18.33
CA ALA A 363 -11.54 23.74 18.70
C ALA A 363 -12.93 23.51 19.32
N ALA A 364 -13.18 24.09 20.51
CA ALA A 364 -14.42 23.88 21.27
C ALA A 364 -15.72 24.24 20.52
N ASN A 365 -15.64 25.12 19.52
CA ASN A 365 -16.77 25.57 18.69
C ASN A 365 -17.14 24.59 17.56
N ASN A 366 -16.34 23.54 17.29
CA ASN A 366 -16.64 22.52 16.28
C ASN A 366 -17.51 21.37 16.81
N SER A 367 -18.32 21.62 17.84
CA SER A 367 -19.23 20.65 18.46
C SER A 367 -20.51 20.39 17.67
N ALA A 368 -20.56 20.76 16.38
CA ALA A 368 -21.58 20.26 15.48
C ALA A 368 -21.29 18.77 15.24
N GLY A 369 -21.90 17.90 16.06
CA GLY A 369 -21.92 16.47 15.79
C GLY A 369 -22.38 16.29 14.35
N SER A 370 -21.59 15.58 13.54
CA SER A 370 -22.00 15.20 12.20
C SER A 370 -23.40 14.59 12.29
N PRO A 371 -24.33 14.97 11.40
CA PRO A 371 -25.66 14.39 11.41
C PRO A 371 -25.52 12.87 11.40
N ALA A 372 -26.37 12.20 12.18
CA ALA A 372 -26.44 10.75 12.18
C ALA A 372 -26.45 10.24 10.73
N PRO A 373 -25.72 9.15 10.41
CA PRO A 373 -25.67 8.65 9.05
C PRO A 373 -27.10 8.53 8.52
N GLN A 374 -27.39 9.25 7.45
CA GLN A 374 -28.67 9.13 6.77
C GLN A 374 -28.90 7.64 6.50
N GLU A 375 -30.09 7.14 6.87
CA GLU A 375 -30.51 5.81 6.46
C GLU A 375 -30.22 5.65 4.96
N LEU A 376 -29.46 4.62 4.63
CA LEU A 376 -29.11 4.34 3.24
C LEU A 376 -30.41 4.27 2.43
N PRO A 377 -30.55 5.04 1.35
CA PRO A 377 -31.74 4.97 0.53
C PRO A 377 -31.93 3.54 0.03
N PRO A 378 -33.18 3.08 -0.13
CA PRO A 378 -33.46 1.73 -0.57
C PRO A 378 -32.76 1.45 -1.91
N ILE A 379 -32.01 0.34 -1.97
CA ILE A 379 -31.22 -0.13 -3.11
C ILE A 379 -32.16 -0.62 -4.23
N LYS A 380 -32.91 0.30 -4.87
CA LYS A 380 -34.03 -0.05 -5.76
C LYS A 380 -34.09 0.73 -7.08
N ASP A 381 -33.20 1.67 -7.32
CA ASP A 381 -33.26 2.51 -8.52
C ASP A 381 -32.24 2.07 -9.58
N GLU A 382 -32.72 1.83 -10.80
CA GLU A 382 -31.89 1.50 -11.97
C GLU A 382 -30.84 2.58 -12.26
N ALA A 383 -31.16 3.86 -12.02
CA ALA A 383 -30.18 4.95 -12.19
C ALA A 383 -29.03 4.83 -11.17
N SER A 384 -29.31 4.32 -9.97
CA SER A 384 -28.28 4.03 -8.96
C SER A 384 -27.40 2.83 -9.36
N TYR A 385 -27.98 1.79 -9.97
CA TYR A 385 -27.19 0.69 -10.54
C TYR A 385 -26.27 1.16 -11.66
N ARG A 386 -26.79 1.98 -12.60
CA ARG A 386 -25.98 2.56 -13.70
C ARG A 386 -24.85 3.42 -13.17
N LYS A 387 -25.15 4.34 -12.23
CA LYS A 387 -24.16 5.23 -11.61
C LYS A 387 -23.03 4.45 -10.95
N ASN A 388 -23.35 3.41 -10.17
CA ASN A 388 -22.33 2.62 -9.49
C ASN A 388 -21.58 1.68 -10.44
N LEU A 389 -22.21 1.21 -11.51
CA LEU A 389 -21.49 0.47 -12.55
C LEU A 389 -20.46 1.35 -13.27
N THR A 390 -20.81 2.59 -13.62
CA THR A 390 -19.86 3.56 -14.18
C THR A 390 -18.72 3.86 -13.20
N ARG A 391 -19.01 4.03 -11.89
CA ARG A 391 -17.98 4.18 -10.86
C ARG A 391 -17.05 2.97 -10.77
N TRP A 392 -17.55 1.77 -11.02
CA TRP A 392 -16.73 0.57 -11.04
C TRP A 392 -15.82 0.50 -12.26
N LEU A 393 -16.35 0.83 -13.44
CA LEU A 393 -15.61 0.73 -14.70
C LEU A 393 -14.57 1.85 -14.85
N ASP A 394 -14.97 3.08 -14.54
CA ASP A 394 -14.22 4.29 -14.87
C ASP A 394 -13.70 5.06 -13.65
N GLY A 395 -14.11 4.66 -12.44
CA GLY A 395 -13.78 5.40 -11.22
C GLY A 395 -12.40 5.10 -10.65
N ASP A 396 -11.99 5.93 -9.69
CA ASP A 396 -10.80 5.67 -8.87
C ASP A 396 -11.01 4.50 -7.89
N ASP A 397 -9.95 4.07 -7.19
CA ASP A 397 -10.03 2.93 -6.25
C ASP A 397 -11.06 3.11 -5.14
N THR A 398 -11.31 4.36 -4.71
CA THR A 398 -12.33 4.66 -3.70
C THR A 398 -13.71 4.45 -4.27
N GLN A 399 -13.96 4.99 -5.47
CA GLN A 399 -15.22 4.84 -6.19
C GLN A 399 -15.50 3.39 -6.57
N LYS A 400 -14.49 2.62 -6.96
CA LYS A 400 -14.59 1.18 -7.19
C LYS A 400 -14.93 0.42 -5.92
N GLY A 401 -14.30 0.77 -4.79
CA GLY A 401 -14.61 0.20 -3.47
C GLY A 401 -16.07 0.47 -3.05
N ASP A 402 -16.57 1.69 -3.27
CA ASP A 402 -17.96 2.06 -3.00
C ASP A 402 -18.94 1.31 -3.91
N ALA A 403 -18.64 1.24 -5.21
CA ALA A 403 -19.45 0.50 -6.17
C ALA A 403 -19.53 -0.99 -5.83
N ARG A 404 -18.39 -1.61 -5.47
CA ARG A 404 -18.33 -3.00 -5.02
C ARG A 404 -19.21 -3.24 -3.81
N GLN A 405 -19.11 -2.39 -2.77
CA GLN A 405 -19.95 -2.52 -1.57
C GLN A 405 -21.43 -2.38 -1.92
N PHE A 406 -21.78 -1.39 -2.73
CA PHE A 406 -23.15 -1.19 -3.20
C PHE A 406 -23.71 -2.42 -3.92
N PHE A 407 -22.96 -3.02 -4.85
CA PHE A 407 -23.41 -4.22 -5.55
C PHE A 407 -23.47 -5.44 -4.63
N TRP A 408 -22.52 -5.58 -3.71
CA TRP A 408 -22.54 -6.63 -2.69
C TRP A 408 -23.84 -6.60 -1.88
N ASP A 409 -24.22 -5.43 -1.38
CA ASP A 409 -25.45 -5.24 -0.61
C ASP A 409 -26.68 -5.41 -1.52
N ALA A 410 -26.64 -4.93 -2.77
CA ALA A 410 -27.72 -5.11 -3.73
C ALA A 410 -27.97 -6.59 -4.06
N PHE A 411 -26.94 -7.44 -4.14
CA PHE A 411 -27.12 -8.88 -4.37
C PHE A 411 -27.75 -9.59 -3.17
N ALA A 412 -27.59 -9.05 -1.96
CA ALA A 412 -28.21 -9.59 -0.76
C ALA A 412 -29.65 -9.09 -0.56
N ASP A 413 -29.91 -7.80 -0.77
CA ASP A 413 -31.10 -7.12 -0.23
C ASP A 413 -32.06 -6.56 -1.29
N SER A 414 -31.68 -6.56 -2.57
CA SER A 414 -32.59 -6.07 -3.62
C SER A 414 -33.79 -7.01 -3.84
N GLN A 415 -34.84 -6.52 -4.51
CA GLN A 415 -36.08 -7.28 -4.66
C GLN A 415 -35.84 -8.59 -5.46
N ALA A 416 -36.29 -9.73 -4.92
CA ALA A 416 -36.30 -10.99 -5.66
C ALA A 416 -37.28 -10.88 -6.84
N VAL A 417 -36.80 -11.22 -8.05
CA VAL A 417 -37.60 -11.19 -9.29
C VAL A 417 -37.87 -12.59 -9.84
N GLU A 418 -37.07 -13.58 -9.45
CA GLU A 418 -37.18 -14.97 -9.87
C GLU A 418 -36.58 -15.88 -8.77
N THR A 419 -37.15 -17.07 -8.56
CA THR A 419 -36.60 -18.10 -7.69
C THR A 419 -36.11 -19.26 -8.54
N ILE A 420 -34.83 -19.61 -8.41
CA ILE A 420 -34.21 -20.73 -9.11
C ILE A 420 -34.19 -21.93 -8.16
N GLU A 421 -34.81 -23.03 -8.58
CA GLU A 421 -34.83 -24.29 -7.83
C GLU A 421 -33.82 -25.28 -8.43
N GLU A 422 -32.95 -25.84 -7.58
CA GLU A 422 -31.96 -26.84 -7.98
C GLU A 422 -32.22 -28.13 -7.18
N VAL A 423 -32.29 -29.26 -7.89
CA VAL A 423 -32.49 -30.58 -7.29
C VAL A 423 -31.22 -31.41 -7.45
N GLU A 424 -30.64 -31.83 -6.33
CA GLU A 424 -29.49 -32.73 -6.27
C GLU A 424 -29.97 -34.14 -5.89
N SER A 425 -29.69 -35.13 -6.74
CA SER A 425 -30.10 -36.54 -6.50
C SER A 425 -28.96 -37.33 -5.86
N PHE A 426 -29.22 -37.94 -4.69
CA PHE A 426 -28.30 -38.77 -3.92
C PHE A 426 -28.66 -40.26 -3.98
N GLY A 427 -28.93 -40.79 -5.18
CA GLY A 427 -29.34 -42.18 -5.36
C GLY A 427 -30.75 -42.49 -4.85
N THR A 428 -30.96 -42.49 -3.52
CA THR A 428 -32.25 -42.78 -2.87
C THR A 428 -32.97 -41.54 -2.30
N GLY A 429 -32.33 -40.36 -2.32
CA GLY A 429 -32.91 -39.10 -1.82
C GLY A 429 -32.66 -37.91 -2.76
N GLN A 430 -33.45 -36.85 -2.59
CA GLN A 430 -33.29 -35.59 -3.31
C GLN A 430 -33.13 -34.43 -2.32
N HIS A 431 -32.18 -33.54 -2.58
CA HIS A 431 -32.06 -32.26 -1.89
C HIS A 431 -32.49 -31.14 -2.83
N MET A 432 -33.38 -30.27 -2.38
CA MET A 432 -33.84 -29.11 -3.14
C MET A 432 -33.27 -27.84 -2.50
N SER A 433 -32.56 -27.03 -3.31
CA SER A 433 -32.07 -25.71 -2.91
C SER A 433 -32.78 -24.62 -3.70
N ARG A 434 -33.01 -23.47 -3.07
CA ARG A 434 -33.70 -22.32 -3.65
C ARG A 434 -32.77 -21.10 -3.61
N HIS A 435 -32.61 -20.45 -4.75
CA HIS A 435 -31.75 -19.28 -4.91
C HIS A 435 -32.57 -18.11 -5.45
N GLU A 436 -32.51 -16.96 -4.80
CA GLU A 436 -33.24 -15.77 -5.22
C GLU A 436 -32.43 -14.99 -6.27
N PHE A 437 -32.95 -14.91 -7.49
CA PHE A 437 -32.45 -14.04 -8.53
C PHE A 437 -33.13 -12.68 -8.38
N ARG A 438 -32.34 -11.66 -8.05
CA ARG A 438 -32.82 -10.32 -7.66
C ARG A 438 -32.69 -9.26 -8.75
N THR A 439 -33.28 -8.07 -8.55
CA THR A 439 -33.21 -6.94 -9.50
C THR A 439 -31.79 -6.55 -9.86
N ALA A 440 -30.85 -6.56 -8.92
CA ALA A 440 -29.44 -6.28 -9.19
C ALA A 440 -28.80 -7.31 -10.14
N HIS A 441 -29.15 -8.59 -10.00
CA HIS A 441 -28.68 -9.65 -10.89
C HIS A 441 -29.25 -9.48 -12.30
N LYS A 442 -30.54 -9.14 -12.40
CA LYS A 442 -31.21 -8.83 -13.68
C LYS A 442 -30.59 -7.61 -14.37
N PHE A 443 -30.24 -6.58 -13.61
CA PHE A 443 -29.55 -5.40 -14.13
C PHE A 443 -28.19 -5.78 -14.74
N LEU A 444 -27.34 -6.53 -14.03
CA LEU A 444 -26.05 -6.96 -14.58
C LEU A 444 -26.20 -7.86 -15.80
N LEU A 445 -27.16 -8.78 -15.80
CA LEU A 445 -27.45 -9.60 -16.98
C LEU A 445 -27.82 -8.73 -18.20
N ALA A 446 -28.60 -7.67 -18.00
CA ALA A 446 -28.94 -6.73 -19.07
C ALA A 446 -27.75 -5.87 -19.51
N ALA A 447 -26.85 -5.50 -18.58
CA ALA A 447 -25.64 -4.75 -18.87
C ALA A 447 -24.65 -5.55 -19.74
N LEU A 448 -24.65 -6.88 -19.61
CA LEU A 448 -23.91 -7.82 -20.48
C LEU A 448 -24.58 -7.97 -21.87
N SER A 449 -24.89 -6.86 -22.53
CA SER A 449 -25.47 -6.90 -23.89
C SER A 449 -24.42 -7.26 -24.96
N ASP A 450 -24.86 -7.76 -26.11
CA ASP A 450 -23.95 -8.19 -27.19
C ASP A 450 -23.13 -7.03 -27.79
N GLY A 451 -23.57 -5.77 -27.61
CA GLY A 451 -22.86 -4.56 -28.08
C GLY A 451 -21.80 -4.00 -27.12
N LEU A 452 -21.59 -4.62 -25.95
CA LEU A 452 -20.62 -4.15 -24.96
C LEU A 452 -19.17 -4.41 -25.42
N SER A 453 -18.27 -3.44 -25.18
CA SER A 453 -16.84 -3.60 -25.47
C SER A 453 -16.23 -4.76 -24.67
N ASP A 454 -15.17 -5.38 -25.19
CA ASP A 454 -14.47 -6.47 -24.48
C ASP A 454 -13.81 -5.96 -23.17
N PHE A 455 -13.43 -4.68 -23.13
CA PHE A 455 -12.90 -4.02 -21.94
C PHE A 455 -13.96 -3.90 -20.84
N ASP A 456 -15.14 -3.34 -21.15
CA ASP A 456 -16.22 -3.17 -20.18
C ASP A 456 -16.78 -4.53 -19.73
N PHE A 457 -16.84 -5.50 -20.65
CA PHE A 457 -17.25 -6.86 -20.33
C PHE A 457 -16.32 -7.48 -19.28
N ARG A 458 -15.00 -7.34 -19.46
CA ARG A 458 -14.01 -7.78 -18.47
C ARG A 458 -14.20 -7.04 -17.14
N GLY A 459 -14.42 -5.73 -17.18
CA GLY A 459 -14.69 -4.93 -15.99
C GLY A 459 -15.91 -5.42 -15.20
N ILE A 460 -17.02 -5.74 -15.87
CA ILE A 460 -18.22 -6.32 -15.21
C ILE A 460 -17.92 -7.69 -14.61
N LEU A 461 -17.15 -8.54 -15.30
CA LEU A 461 -16.74 -9.82 -14.73
C LEU A 461 -15.87 -9.66 -13.48
N GLU A 462 -14.95 -8.70 -13.48
CA GLU A 462 -14.12 -8.38 -12.31
C GLU A 462 -14.98 -7.93 -11.12
N LEU A 463 -16.05 -7.15 -11.35
CA LEU A 463 -17.04 -6.81 -10.31
C LEU A 463 -17.69 -8.08 -9.75
N MET A 464 -18.23 -8.95 -10.62
CA MET A 464 -18.89 -10.19 -10.20
C MET A 464 -17.93 -11.09 -9.40
N LEU A 465 -16.68 -11.21 -9.84
CA LEU A 465 -15.64 -11.97 -9.14
C LEU A 465 -15.28 -11.34 -7.80
N SER A 466 -15.29 -10.02 -7.68
CA SER A 466 -15.06 -9.31 -6.40
C SER A 466 -16.19 -9.53 -5.39
N CYS A 467 -17.38 -9.92 -5.87
CA CYS A 467 -18.59 -10.21 -5.09
C CYS A 467 -18.92 -11.71 -4.98
N ARG A 468 -18.03 -12.60 -5.47
CA ARG A 468 -18.31 -14.03 -5.65
C ARG A 468 -18.75 -14.79 -4.40
N SER A 469 -18.35 -14.36 -3.21
CA SER A 469 -18.72 -15.01 -1.95
C SER A 469 -20.08 -14.59 -1.38
N GLY A 470 -20.73 -13.55 -1.94
CA GLY A 470 -22.01 -13.05 -1.43
C GLY A 470 -23.21 -13.84 -1.94
N SER A 471 -23.29 -14.05 -3.26
CA SER A 471 -24.37 -14.80 -3.90
C SER A 471 -23.85 -15.58 -5.12
N PRO A 472 -22.99 -16.59 -4.91
CA PRO A 472 -22.27 -17.27 -5.99
C PRO A 472 -23.20 -17.90 -7.05
N TYR A 473 -24.32 -18.49 -6.62
CA TYR A 473 -25.22 -19.20 -7.53
C TYR A 473 -25.93 -18.23 -8.52
N PRO A 474 -26.64 -17.17 -8.10
CA PRO A 474 -27.19 -16.18 -9.03
C PRO A 474 -26.14 -15.53 -9.95
N LEU A 475 -24.93 -15.26 -9.43
CA LEU A 475 -23.84 -14.71 -10.26
C LEU A 475 -23.40 -15.68 -11.36
N ALA A 476 -23.27 -16.98 -11.05
CA ALA A 476 -22.98 -18.00 -12.06
C ALA A 476 -24.10 -18.11 -13.11
N GLU A 477 -25.36 -18.03 -12.68
CA GLU A 477 -26.51 -18.09 -13.59
C GLU A 477 -26.54 -16.92 -14.59
N ILE A 478 -26.16 -15.70 -14.18
CA ILE A 478 -25.99 -14.55 -15.10
C ILE A 478 -25.03 -14.94 -16.26
N LEU A 479 -23.88 -15.52 -15.91
CA LEU A 479 -22.86 -15.89 -16.89
C LEU A 479 -23.33 -16.98 -17.84
N VAL A 480 -24.06 -17.98 -17.34
CA VAL A 480 -24.61 -19.06 -18.17
C VAL A 480 -25.69 -18.55 -19.12
N ARG A 481 -26.56 -17.63 -18.67
CA ARG A 481 -27.60 -17.03 -19.51
C ARG A 481 -27.00 -16.23 -20.66
N HIS A 482 -26.01 -15.38 -20.37
CA HIS A 482 -25.32 -14.59 -21.40
C HIS A 482 -24.42 -15.45 -22.31
N GLY A 483 -23.72 -16.43 -21.75
CA GLY A 483 -22.71 -17.22 -22.47
C GLY A 483 -23.21 -17.99 -23.69
N ARG A 484 -24.52 -18.21 -23.81
CA ARG A 484 -25.13 -18.93 -24.95
C ARG A 484 -25.00 -18.15 -26.27
N SER A 485 -25.04 -16.82 -26.24
CA SER A 485 -24.89 -15.95 -27.42
C SER A 485 -23.52 -15.29 -27.53
N ALA A 486 -22.72 -15.32 -26.46
CA ALA A 486 -21.44 -14.62 -26.37
C ALA A 486 -20.41 -14.99 -27.46
N SER A 487 -19.50 -14.06 -27.77
CA SER A 487 -18.36 -14.28 -28.67
C SER A 487 -17.35 -15.29 -28.11
N VAL A 488 -16.39 -15.74 -28.93
CA VAL A 488 -15.34 -16.69 -28.50
C VAL A 488 -14.55 -16.16 -27.29
N PHE A 489 -14.13 -14.90 -27.34
CA PHE A 489 -13.38 -14.25 -26.26
C PHE A 489 -14.22 -14.14 -24.97
N LYS A 490 -15.46 -13.68 -25.07
CA LYS A 490 -16.37 -13.56 -23.94
C LYS A 490 -16.70 -14.93 -23.33
N ARG A 491 -16.91 -15.98 -24.15
CA ARG A 491 -17.09 -17.36 -23.66
C ARG A 491 -15.87 -17.89 -22.92
N TRP A 492 -14.67 -17.60 -23.39
CA TRP A 492 -13.43 -17.96 -22.71
C TRP A 492 -13.36 -17.35 -21.30
N LEU A 493 -13.65 -16.04 -21.17
CA LEU A 493 -13.71 -15.35 -19.88
C LEU A 493 -14.82 -15.88 -18.97
N ILE A 494 -16.00 -16.20 -19.53
CA ILE A 494 -17.12 -16.81 -18.78
C ILE A 494 -16.71 -18.15 -18.19
N CYS A 495 -16.06 -19.02 -18.96
CA CYS A 495 -15.55 -20.30 -18.44
C CYS A 495 -14.61 -20.08 -17.25
N TYR A 496 -13.65 -19.15 -17.38
CA TYR A 496 -12.75 -18.78 -16.30
C TYR A 496 -13.53 -18.33 -15.04
N ALA A 497 -14.45 -17.38 -15.20
CA ALA A 497 -15.21 -16.80 -14.09
C ALA A 497 -16.11 -17.82 -13.38
N LEU A 498 -16.72 -18.75 -14.13
CA LEU A 498 -17.51 -19.85 -13.55
C LEU A 498 -16.68 -20.76 -12.63
N GLY A 499 -15.41 -21.02 -12.99
CA GLY A 499 -14.49 -21.78 -12.14
C GLY A 499 -14.11 -21.06 -10.84
N GLU A 500 -13.97 -19.74 -10.90
CA GLU A 500 -13.65 -18.91 -9.73
C GLU A 500 -14.84 -18.75 -8.78
N ILE A 501 -16.04 -18.51 -9.31
CA ILE A 501 -17.27 -18.38 -8.52
C ILE A 501 -17.59 -19.71 -7.82
N GLY A 502 -17.60 -20.81 -8.56
CA GLY A 502 -17.78 -22.17 -8.03
C GLY A 502 -18.99 -22.33 -7.09
N SER A 503 -20.18 -22.53 -7.65
CA SER A 503 -21.39 -22.94 -6.92
C SER A 503 -21.74 -24.38 -7.28
N ALA A 504 -21.42 -25.34 -6.43
CA ALA A 504 -21.87 -26.72 -6.59
C ALA A 504 -22.97 -27.03 -5.55
N PRO A 505 -24.08 -27.68 -5.94
CA PRO A 505 -24.47 -28.06 -7.32
C PRO A 505 -25.00 -26.89 -8.15
N HIS A 506 -24.70 -26.88 -9.45
CA HIS A 506 -25.32 -25.95 -10.41
C HIS A 506 -25.35 -26.58 -11.82
N ALA A 507 -26.46 -27.23 -12.16
CA ALA A 507 -26.60 -28.02 -13.39
C ALA A 507 -26.45 -27.20 -14.66
N SER A 508 -27.00 -25.97 -14.70
CA SER A 508 -26.88 -25.07 -15.86
C SER A 508 -25.43 -24.71 -16.16
N ALA A 509 -24.66 -24.32 -15.14
CA ALA A 509 -23.23 -24.04 -15.28
C ALA A 509 -22.45 -25.28 -15.71
N ARG A 510 -22.74 -26.44 -15.10
CA ARG A 510 -22.10 -27.71 -15.49
C ARG A 510 -22.35 -28.05 -16.97
N ARG A 511 -23.59 -28.00 -17.44
CA ARG A 511 -23.94 -28.28 -18.85
C ARG A 511 -23.28 -27.28 -19.80
N PHE A 512 -23.22 -26.00 -19.43
CA PHE A 512 -22.53 -24.98 -20.21
C PHE A 512 -21.04 -25.31 -20.35
N LEU A 513 -20.35 -25.63 -19.25
CA LEU A 513 -18.94 -26.00 -19.28
C LEU A 513 -18.69 -27.31 -20.05
N GLU A 514 -19.59 -28.29 -19.94
CA GLU A 514 -19.52 -29.53 -20.74
C GLU A 514 -19.66 -29.25 -22.24
N ALA A 515 -20.56 -28.35 -22.65
CA ALA A 515 -20.68 -27.94 -24.04
C ALA A 515 -19.41 -27.20 -24.52
N CYS A 516 -18.88 -26.28 -23.71
CA CYS A 516 -17.64 -25.56 -24.00
C CYS A 516 -16.40 -26.48 -24.10
N ALA A 517 -16.38 -27.61 -23.37
CA ALA A 517 -15.31 -28.60 -23.47
C ALA A 517 -15.21 -29.24 -24.87
N HIS A 518 -16.28 -29.19 -25.67
CA HIS A 518 -16.33 -29.67 -27.05
C HIS A 518 -16.11 -28.56 -28.09
N SER A 519 -15.73 -27.34 -27.66
CA SER A 519 -15.45 -26.22 -28.57
C SER A 519 -14.28 -26.52 -29.51
N GLN A 520 -14.31 -25.96 -30.72
CA GLN A 520 -13.17 -26.01 -31.64
C GLN A 520 -11.99 -25.15 -31.14
N SER A 521 -12.27 -24.13 -30.32
CA SER A 521 -11.26 -23.22 -29.76
C SER A 521 -10.56 -23.81 -28.54
N TRP A 522 -9.26 -24.09 -28.66
CA TRP A 522 -8.42 -24.60 -27.56
C TRP A 522 -8.55 -23.77 -26.27
N PRO A 523 -8.44 -22.43 -26.28
CA PRO A 523 -8.61 -21.63 -25.06
C PRO A 523 -9.92 -21.89 -24.31
N ILE A 524 -11.04 -22.06 -25.04
CA ILE A 524 -12.35 -22.34 -24.44
C ILE A 524 -12.35 -23.74 -23.83
N ARG A 525 -11.83 -24.75 -24.56
CA ARG A 525 -11.74 -26.12 -24.05
C ARG A 525 -10.92 -26.19 -22.77
N LEU A 526 -9.75 -25.54 -22.74
CA LEU A 526 -8.88 -25.48 -21.58
C LEU A 526 -9.61 -24.83 -20.40
N GLN A 527 -10.13 -23.61 -20.55
CA GLN A 527 -10.81 -22.93 -19.44
C GLN A 527 -12.04 -23.69 -18.95
N ALA A 528 -12.79 -24.35 -19.83
CA ALA A 528 -13.89 -25.21 -19.42
C ALA A 528 -13.41 -26.41 -18.59
N ALA A 529 -12.31 -27.06 -18.99
CA ALA A 529 -11.69 -28.14 -18.22
C ALA A 529 -11.18 -27.66 -16.86
N LEU A 530 -10.49 -26.51 -16.81
CA LEU A 530 -10.01 -25.91 -15.57
C LEU A 530 -11.16 -25.52 -14.63
N ALA A 531 -12.23 -24.92 -15.15
CA ALA A 531 -13.40 -24.55 -14.36
C ALA A 531 -14.12 -25.78 -13.76
N ARG A 532 -14.25 -26.85 -14.55
CA ARG A 532 -14.79 -28.14 -14.07
C ARG A 532 -13.88 -28.76 -13.01
N PHE A 533 -12.57 -28.71 -13.20
CA PHE A 533 -11.60 -29.19 -12.21
C PHE A 533 -11.66 -28.39 -10.91
N LYS A 534 -11.66 -27.05 -10.96
CA LYS A 534 -11.82 -26.17 -9.78
C LYS A 534 -13.11 -26.48 -9.02
N THR A 535 -14.23 -26.61 -9.74
CA THR A 535 -15.54 -26.92 -9.14
C THR A 535 -15.54 -28.30 -8.48
N PHE A 536 -14.93 -29.30 -9.12
CA PHE A 536 -14.76 -30.62 -8.54
C PHE A 536 -13.91 -30.59 -7.27
N VAL A 537 -12.72 -29.98 -7.29
CA VAL A 537 -11.83 -29.91 -6.12
C VAL A 537 -12.53 -29.20 -4.94
N LYS A 538 -13.25 -28.10 -5.20
CA LYS A 538 -14.03 -27.40 -4.17
C LYS A 538 -15.12 -28.30 -3.56
N ALA A 539 -15.95 -28.93 -4.40
CA ALA A 539 -17.07 -29.74 -3.93
C ALA A 539 -16.63 -31.05 -3.24
N GLU A 540 -15.77 -31.81 -3.91
CA GLU A 540 -15.25 -33.09 -3.41
C GLU A 540 -14.29 -32.87 -2.22
N GLY A 541 -13.51 -31.78 -2.22
CA GLY A 541 -12.65 -31.41 -1.09
C GLY A 541 -13.46 -31.16 0.19
N ILE A 542 -14.51 -30.34 0.12
CA ILE A 542 -15.44 -30.12 1.25
C ILE A 542 -16.07 -31.45 1.68
N PHE A 543 -16.52 -32.28 0.74
CA PHE A 543 -17.09 -33.58 1.06
C PHE A 543 -16.12 -34.48 1.84
N ARG A 544 -14.88 -34.66 1.33
CA ARG A 544 -13.84 -35.47 1.96
C ARG A 544 -13.49 -34.95 3.36
N ILE A 545 -13.40 -33.64 3.55
CA ILE A 545 -13.18 -33.01 4.86
C ILE A 545 -14.31 -33.40 5.83
N ASN A 546 -15.56 -33.30 5.38
CA ASN A 546 -16.73 -33.57 6.21
C ASN A 546 -17.00 -35.07 6.46
N HIS A 547 -16.40 -35.97 5.67
CA HIS A 547 -16.66 -37.42 5.71
C HIS A 547 -15.38 -38.24 5.90
N SER A 548 -14.40 -37.70 6.63
CA SER A 548 -13.17 -38.41 7.04
C SER A 548 -12.41 -39.07 5.89
N GLY A 549 -12.36 -38.41 4.73
CA GLY A 549 -11.63 -38.88 3.55
C GLY A 549 -12.42 -39.81 2.62
N GLN A 550 -13.70 -40.08 2.88
CA GLN A 550 -14.56 -40.78 1.91
C GLN A 550 -14.66 -40.01 0.60
N MET A 551 -14.75 -40.74 -0.52
CA MET A 551 -14.77 -40.16 -1.87
C MET A 551 -16.14 -40.38 -2.53
N ARG A 552 -16.76 -39.31 -3.07
CA ARG A 552 -17.95 -39.47 -3.95
C ARG A 552 -17.54 -39.75 -5.38
N THR A 553 -16.42 -39.19 -5.81
CA THR A 553 -15.93 -39.29 -7.18
C THR A 553 -14.43 -39.53 -7.16
N ASP A 554 -13.98 -40.50 -7.96
CA ASP A 554 -12.56 -40.83 -8.09
C ASP A 554 -11.79 -39.70 -8.83
N TYR A 555 -10.65 -39.30 -8.26
CA TYR A 555 -9.87 -38.19 -8.78
C TYR A 555 -9.24 -38.52 -10.13
N ASP A 556 -8.62 -39.70 -10.27
CA ASP A 556 -7.88 -40.06 -11.47
C ASP A 556 -8.84 -40.28 -12.66
N ALA A 557 -10.00 -40.89 -12.41
CA ALA A 557 -11.06 -41.03 -13.40
C ALA A 557 -11.60 -39.65 -13.85
N PHE A 558 -11.85 -38.74 -12.91
CA PHE A 558 -12.37 -37.41 -13.25
C PHE A 558 -11.33 -36.57 -13.99
N ALA A 559 -10.13 -36.40 -13.45
CA ALA A 559 -9.04 -35.65 -14.07
C ALA A 559 -8.65 -36.25 -15.43
N GLY A 560 -8.57 -37.58 -15.51
CA GLY A 560 -8.33 -38.33 -16.74
C GLY A 560 -9.38 -38.05 -17.81
N SER A 561 -10.66 -37.96 -17.45
CA SER A 561 -11.74 -37.62 -18.40
C SER A 561 -11.60 -36.22 -19.00
N LEU A 562 -11.02 -35.27 -18.26
CA LEU A 562 -10.83 -33.88 -18.73
C LEU A 562 -9.68 -33.77 -19.74
N ILE A 563 -8.62 -34.58 -19.58
CA ILE A 563 -7.42 -34.52 -20.43
C ILE A 563 -7.41 -35.52 -21.58
N LYS A 564 -8.28 -36.54 -21.55
CA LYS A 564 -8.42 -37.56 -22.59
C LYS A 564 -8.57 -36.98 -24.02
N PRO A 565 -9.36 -35.91 -24.27
CA PRO A 565 -9.54 -35.37 -25.62
C PRO A 565 -8.38 -34.46 -26.07
N MET A 566 -7.37 -34.21 -25.23
CA MET A 566 -6.29 -33.27 -25.50
C MET A 566 -5.08 -33.95 -26.17
N SER A 567 -4.46 -33.24 -27.11
CA SER A 567 -3.13 -33.57 -27.67
C SER A 567 -2.04 -33.53 -26.60
N GLU A 568 -0.83 -34.04 -26.88
CA GLU A 568 0.26 -34.07 -25.88
C GLU A 568 0.66 -32.67 -25.38
N PRO A 569 0.84 -31.63 -26.22
CA PRO A 569 1.16 -30.28 -25.75
C PRO A 569 0.02 -29.67 -24.90
N GLU A 570 -1.23 -29.86 -25.32
CA GLU A 570 -2.42 -29.42 -24.58
C GLU A 570 -2.53 -30.11 -23.22
N ARG A 571 -2.24 -31.42 -23.18
CA ARG A 571 -2.23 -32.21 -21.94
C ARG A 571 -1.17 -31.72 -20.97
N MET A 572 0.04 -31.41 -21.44
CA MET A 572 1.10 -30.85 -20.60
C MET A 572 0.66 -29.54 -19.95
N VAL A 573 0.13 -28.60 -20.74
CA VAL A 573 -0.41 -27.32 -20.23
C VAL A 573 -1.53 -27.57 -19.21
N CYS A 574 -2.44 -28.50 -19.48
CA CYS A 574 -3.54 -28.81 -18.57
C CYS A 574 -3.05 -29.43 -17.25
N LEU A 575 -2.05 -30.32 -17.27
CA LEU A 575 -1.46 -30.91 -16.05
C LEU A 575 -0.75 -29.86 -15.21
N LEU A 576 0.05 -28.98 -15.82
CA LEU A 576 0.66 -27.83 -15.14
C LEU A 576 -0.40 -26.91 -14.51
N SER A 577 -1.49 -26.66 -15.26
CA SER A 577 -2.61 -25.86 -14.77
C SER A 577 -3.30 -26.53 -13.57
N PHE A 578 -3.61 -27.83 -13.63
CA PHE A 578 -4.18 -28.57 -12.49
C PHE A 578 -3.29 -28.51 -11.25
N ALA A 579 -1.98 -28.68 -11.43
CA ALA A 579 -1.04 -28.63 -10.32
C ALA A 579 -0.97 -27.23 -9.70
N SER A 580 -0.96 -26.18 -10.53
CA SER A 580 -1.00 -24.79 -10.07
C SER A 580 -2.31 -24.41 -9.38
N ILE A 581 -3.44 -25.01 -9.78
CA ILE A 581 -4.74 -24.80 -9.14
C ILE A 581 -4.75 -25.42 -7.74
N LEU A 582 -4.21 -26.63 -7.58
CA LEU A 582 -4.17 -27.32 -6.29
C LEU A 582 -3.29 -26.60 -5.25
N SER A 583 -2.30 -25.82 -5.68
CA SER A 583 -1.47 -24.97 -4.81
C SER A 583 -1.90 -23.49 -4.78
N GLY A 584 -2.91 -23.11 -5.58
CA GLY A 584 -3.34 -21.73 -5.76
C GLY A 584 -4.23 -21.21 -4.62
N PRO A 585 -4.31 -19.88 -4.40
CA PRO A 585 -5.01 -19.30 -3.24
C PRO A 585 -6.53 -19.53 -3.22
N CYS A 586 -7.19 -19.64 -4.38
CA CYS A 586 -8.65 -19.82 -4.45
C CYS A 586 -9.14 -21.25 -4.19
N VAL A 587 -8.28 -22.24 -4.40
CA VAL A 587 -8.65 -23.68 -4.36
C VAL A 587 -7.79 -24.46 -3.36
N GLY A 588 -6.59 -23.99 -3.03
CA GLY A 588 -5.64 -24.67 -2.16
C GLY A 588 -6.17 -24.96 -0.75
N SER A 589 -7.09 -24.15 -0.23
CA SER A 589 -7.77 -24.47 1.04
C SER A 589 -8.63 -25.74 0.99
N PHE A 590 -9.05 -26.17 -0.19
CA PHE A 590 -9.83 -27.39 -0.43
C PHE A 590 -8.98 -28.55 -0.94
N SER A 591 -7.68 -28.34 -1.20
CA SER A 591 -6.81 -29.33 -1.85
C SER A 591 -6.11 -30.28 -0.89
N GLN A 592 -6.11 -30.00 0.42
CA GLN A 592 -5.48 -30.86 1.44
C GLN A 592 -5.92 -32.34 1.35
N PRO A 593 -7.21 -32.69 1.15
CA PRO A 593 -7.64 -34.09 0.97
C PRO A 593 -7.14 -34.77 -0.31
N PHE A 594 -6.51 -34.03 -1.22
CA PHE A 594 -5.95 -34.52 -2.48
C PHE A 594 -4.42 -34.58 -2.45
N GLN A 595 -3.78 -34.50 -1.27
CA GLN A 595 -2.32 -34.43 -1.16
C GLN A 595 -1.59 -35.59 -1.87
N SER A 596 -2.11 -36.82 -1.79
CA SER A 596 -1.55 -37.98 -2.49
C SER A 596 -1.68 -37.85 -4.01
N ASN A 597 -2.86 -37.44 -4.49
CA ASN A 597 -3.11 -37.17 -5.92
C ASN A 597 -2.20 -36.04 -6.43
N TYR A 598 -1.97 -35.01 -5.63
CA TYR A 598 -1.11 -33.90 -5.97
C TYR A 598 0.37 -34.32 -6.06
N ALA A 599 0.87 -35.14 -5.13
CA ALA A 599 2.22 -35.68 -5.20
C ALA A 599 2.44 -36.57 -6.43
N ALA A 600 1.43 -37.37 -6.80
CA ALA A 600 1.45 -38.17 -8.03
C ALA A 600 1.50 -37.29 -9.28
N LEU A 601 0.69 -36.22 -9.31
CA LEU A 601 0.70 -35.23 -10.40
C LEU A 601 2.05 -34.50 -10.51
N GLN A 602 2.68 -34.11 -9.39
CA GLN A 602 4.02 -33.54 -9.36
C GLN A 602 5.06 -34.47 -9.98
N THR A 603 5.01 -35.76 -9.62
CA THR A 603 5.90 -36.79 -10.18
C THR A 603 5.67 -36.97 -11.70
N GLN A 604 4.41 -36.89 -12.14
CA GLN A 604 4.07 -36.96 -13.55
C GLN A 604 4.61 -35.76 -14.33
N ILE A 605 4.47 -34.55 -13.79
CA ILE A 605 5.00 -33.31 -14.40
C ILE A 605 6.53 -33.38 -14.49
N GLU A 606 7.21 -33.83 -13.43
CA GLU A 606 8.66 -34.00 -13.44
C GLU A 606 9.09 -34.95 -14.58
N LYS A 607 8.47 -36.12 -14.68
CA LYS A 607 8.75 -37.10 -15.75
C LYS A 607 8.51 -36.55 -17.16
N LEU A 608 7.51 -35.69 -17.34
CA LEU A 608 7.21 -35.06 -18.63
C LEU A 608 8.19 -33.94 -18.98
N CYS A 609 8.67 -33.18 -17.99
CA CYS A 609 9.53 -32.04 -18.23
C CYS A 609 11.01 -32.43 -18.39
N VAL A 610 11.51 -33.44 -17.66
CA VAL A 610 12.93 -33.85 -17.70
C VAL A 610 13.44 -34.10 -19.13
N PRO A 611 12.74 -34.84 -20.02
CA PRO A 611 13.21 -35.07 -21.38
C PRO A 611 13.30 -33.81 -22.26
N LEU A 612 12.63 -32.72 -21.87
CA LEU A 612 12.63 -31.45 -22.59
C LEU A 612 13.79 -30.53 -22.17
N LEU A 613 14.53 -30.90 -21.12
CA LEU A 613 15.67 -30.15 -20.64
C LEU A 613 16.94 -30.71 -21.27
N LYS A 614 17.73 -29.86 -21.94
CA LYS A 614 19.09 -30.20 -22.34
C LYS A 614 19.98 -30.16 -21.11
N ASP A 615 19.95 -31.22 -20.32
CA ASP A 615 20.78 -31.31 -19.11
C ASP A 615 22.23 -31.61 -19.52
N ASP A 616 23.16 -30.75 -19.12
CA ASP A 616 24.59 -31.03 -19.24
C ASP A 616 24.97 -32.14 -18.23
N ASP A 617 26.17 -32.72 -18.37
CA ASP A 617 26.67 -33.87 -17.56
C ASP A 617 26.56 -33.70 -16.02
N ASN A 618 26.23 -32.51 -15.51
CA ASN A 618 26.16 -32.14 -14.09
C ASN A 618 24.75 -32.11 -13.45
N ARG A 619 23.67 -32.60 -14.11
CA ARG A 619 22.31 -32.77 -13.52
C ARG A 619 21.69 -31.52 -12.86
N LEU A 620 22.15 -30.32 -13.22
CA LEU A 620 21.81 -29.08 -12.51
C LEU A 620 20.41 -28.58 -12.88
N LYS A 621 19.95 -28.81 -14.12
CA LYS A 621 18.61 -28.42 -14.58
C LYS A 621 17.52 -29.33 -14.01
N ALA A 622 17.76 -30.64 -13.96
CA ALA A 622 16.84 -31.57 -13.30
C ALA A 622 16.67 -31.25 -11.80
N THR A 623 17.75 -30.85 -11.13
CA THR A 623 17.71 -30.42 -9.73
C THR A 623 16.88 -29.12 -9.57
N THR A 624 17.07 -28.16 -10.47
CA THR A 624 16.30 -26.90 -10.49
C THR A 624 14.81 -27.15 -10.76
N LEU A 625 14.48 -28.02 -11.72
CA LEU A 625 13.10 -28.45 -11.99
C LEU A 625 12.42 -28.98 -10.73
N LYS A 626 13.11 -29.88 -10.01
CA LYS A 626 12.59 -30.47 -8.79
C LYS A 626 12.33 -29.42 -7.72
N GLN A 627 13.22 -28.44 -7.56
CA GLN A 627 13.04 -27.32 -6.64
C GLN A 627 11.83 -26.45 -7.04
N LEU A 628 11.64 -26.15 -8.32
CA LEU A 628 10.47 -25.41 -8.81
C LEU A 628 9.16 -26.15 -8.51
N ILE A 629 9.11 -27.47 -8.76
CA ILE A 629 7.95 -28.30 -8.46
C ILE A 629 7.66 -28.34 -6.95
N GLN A 630 8.69 -28.48 -6.11
CA GLN A 630 8.57 -28.50 -4.65
C GLN A 630 8.13 -27.16 -4.07
N THR A 631 8.49 -26.05 -4.71
CA THR A 631 8.06 -24.69 -4.34
C THR A 631 6.76 -24.28 -5.04
N HIS A 632 6.09 -25.22 -5.74
CA HIS A 632 4.85 -25.03 -6.47
C HIS A 632 4.93 -23.96 -7.59
N ASP A 633 6.14 -23.63 -8.04
CA ASP A 633 6.41 -22.61 -9.04
C ASP A 633 6.30 -23.16 -10.46
N TYR A 634 5.07 -23.48 -10.86
CA TYR A 634 4.81 -24.02 -12.20
C TYR A 634 5.01 -22.98 -13.31
N VAL A 635 4.95 -21.69 -13.00
CA VAL A 635 5.33 -20.64 -13.95
C VAL A 635 6.84 -20.69 -14.22
N GLY A 636 7.65 -20.86 -13.18
CA GLY A 636 9.08 -21.13 -13.31
C GLY A 636 9.39 -22.40 -14.10
N VAL A 637 8.62 -23.50 -13.88
CA VAL A 637 8.73 -24.71 -14.71
C VAL A 637 8.48 -24.39 -16.19
N CYS A 638 7.45 -23.60 -16.50
CA CYS A 638 7.14 -23.19 -17.87
C CYS A 638 8.25 -22.36 -18.51
N VAL A 639 8.80 -21.37 -17.77
CA VAL A 639 9.92 -20.54 -18.24
C VAL A 639 11.15 -21.40 -18.53
N MET A 640 11.50 -22.29 -17.59
CA MET A 640 12.66 -23.16 -17.74
C MET A 640 12.52 -24.11 -18.93
N VAL A 641 11.36 -24.75 -19.12
CA VAL A 641 11.11 -25.59 -20.29
C VAL A 641 11.17 -24.76 -21.57
N ALA A 642 10.50 -23.61 -21.62
CA ALA A 642 10.43 -22.77 -22.82
C ALA A 642 11.81 -22.32 -23.32
N LEU A 643 12.75 -22.03 -22.42
CA LEU A 643 14.12 -21.63 -22.76
C LEU A 643 14.97 -22.77 -23.36
N GLU A 644 14.60 -24.02 -23.09
CA GLU A 644 15.37 -25.21 -23.49
C GLU A 644 14.83 -25.92 -24.73
N LEU A 645 13.62 -25.55 -25.19
CA LEU A 645 13.00 -26.14 -26.38
C LEU A 645 13.85 -25.92 -27.65
N ASP A 646 13.96 -26.99 -28.44
CA ASP A 646 14.53 -26.92 -29.79
C ASP A 646 13.67 -26.03 -30.69
N GLY A 647 14.30 -25.03 -31.32
CA GLY A 647 13.59 -24.00 -32.08
C GLY A 647 13.08 -22.81 -31.24
N ARG A 648 13.29 -22.81 -29.91
CA ARG A 648 12.98 -21.70 -28.98
C ARG A 648 11.57 -21.13 -29.19
N ASP A 649 11.46 -19.86 -29.57
CA ASP A 649 10.22 -19.12 -29.77
C ASP A 649 9.38 -19.65 -30.94
N GLN A 650 9.96 -20.43 -31.85
CA GLN A 650 9.27 -21.05 -32.97
C GLN A 650 8.63 -22.40 -32.60
N HIS A 651 8.96 -22.98 -31.44
CA HIS A 651 8.38 -24.25 -31.00
C HIS A 651 6.92 -24.06 -30.55
N PRO A 652 5.94 -24.85 -31.03
CA PRO A 652 4.51 -24.67 -30.70
C PRO A 652 4.21 -24.67 -29.19
N LEU A 653 4.95 -25.47 -28.41
CA LEU A 653 4.83 -25.51 -26.95
C LEU A 653 5.30 -24.21 -26.27
N HIS A 654 6.24 -23.46 -26.87
CA HIS A 654 6.75 -22.21 -26.30
C HIS A 654 5.62 -21.19 -26.14
N ALA A 655 4.92 -20.89 -27.23
CA ALA A 655 3.78 -19.98 -27.21
C ALA A 655 2.68 -20.46 -26.26
N ALA A 656 2.35 -21.76 -26.30
CA ALA A 656 1.33 -22.34 -25.44
C ALA A 656 1.65 -22.21 -23.95
N LEU A 657 2.91 -22.43 -23.52
CA LEU A 657 3.31 -22.26 -22.13
C LEU A 657 3.25 -20.79 -21.70
N MET A 658 3.81 -19.88 -22.51
CA MET A 658 3.83 -18.45 -22.19
C MET A 658 2.43 -17.84 -22.16
N ASP A 659 1.59 -18.13 -23.14
CA ASP A 659 0.20 -17.65 -23.19
C ASP A 659 -0.60 -18.08 -21.95
N ASN A 660 -0.41 -19.32 -21.49
CA ASN A 660 -1.17 -19.85 -20.37
C ASN A 660 -0.65 -19.37 -19.01
N CYS A 661 0.62 -19.00 -18.89
CA CYS A 661 1.12 -18.24 -17.74
C CYS A 661 0.58 -16.80 -17.74
N CYS A 662 0.73 -16.07 -18.84
CA CYS A 662 0.32 -14.66 -18.95
C CYS A 662 -1.19 -14.44 -18.80
N ASN A 663 -2.01 -15.38 -19.28
CA ASN A 663 -3.47 -15.32 -19.15
C ASN A 663 -3.99 -15.92 -17.82
N GLY A 664 -3.12 -16.40 -16.94
CA GLY A 664 -3.50 -16.94 -15.62
C GLY A 664 -4.18 -18.31 -15.64
N SER A 665 -4.12 -19.06 -16.75
CA SER A 665 -4.54 -20.47 -16.80
C SER A 665 -3.67 -21.33 -15.88
N ILE A 666 -2.35 -21.08 -15.92
CA ILE A 666 -1.37 -21.59 -14.97
C ILE A 666 -1.23 -20.55 -13.87
N VAL A 667 -1.71 -20.89 -12.68
CA VAL A 667 -1.80 -19.97 -11.55
C VAL A 667 -0.39 -19.69 -11.00
N THR A 668 0.00 -18.42 -10.97
CA THR A 668 1.26 -18.00 -10.34
C THR A 668 1.19 -18.27 -8.83
N ALA A 669 2.23 -18.92 -8.30
CA ALA A 669 2.32 -19.15 -6.87
C ALA A 669 2.46 -17.83 -6.10
N GLY A 670 1.99 -17.81 -4.84
CA GLY A 670 1.94 -16.60 -4.01
C GLY A 670 3.29 -16.08 -3.50
N HIS A 671 4.42 -16.58 -4.00
CA HIS A 671 5.75 -16.15 -3.61
C HIS A 671 6.43 -15.30 -4.69
N ASP A 672 7.43 -14.55 -4.26
CA ASP A 672 8.06 -13.51 -5.08
C ASP A 672 8.86 -14.06 -6.28
N GLN A 673 9.42 -15.27 -6.18
CA GLN A 673 10.12 -15.90 -7.31
C GLN A 673 9.15 -16.26 -8.44
N ALA A 674 7.97 -16.79 -8.13
CA ALA A 674 6.96 -17.08 -9.14
C ALA A 674 6.46 -15.80 -9.84
N SER A 675 6.33 -14.69 -9.10
CA SER A 675 6.02 -13.38 -9.69
C SER A 675 7.12 -12.89 -10.64
N ARG A 676 8.40 -13.11 -10.28
CA ARG A 676 9.54 -12.82 -11.17
C ARG A 676 9.48 -13.67 -12.43
N HIS A 677 9.19 -14.97 -12.33
CA HIS A 677 9.02 -15.84 -13.50
C HIS A 677 7.83 -15.40 -14.37
N LEU A 678 6.74 -14.89 -13.79
CA LEU A 678 5.64 -14.30 -14.56
C LEU A 678 6.08 -13.08 -15.35
N ALA A 679 6.88 -12.17 -14.75
CA ALA A 679 7.47 -11.05 -15.49
C ALA A 679 8.35 -11.55 -16.66
N MET A 680 9.12 -12.63 -16.46
CA MET A 680 9.91 -13.25 -17.52
C MET A 680 9.03 -13.84 -18.63
N CYS A 681 7.86 -14.43 -18.32
CA CYS A 681 6.91 -14.87 -19.34
C CYS A 681 6.47 -13.71 -20.24
N PHE A 682 6.11 -12.55 -19.67
CA PHE A 682 5.76 -11.37 -20.46
C PHE A 682 6.93 -10.87 -21.33
N LEU A 683 8.17 -10.92 -20.83
CA LEU A 683 9.35 -10.56 -21.62
C LEU A 683 9.59 -11.53 -22.79
N LEU A 684 9.45 -12.83 -22.57
CA LEU A 684 9.56 -13.84 -23.63
C LEU A 684 8.48 -13.65 -24.71
N LYS A 685 7.34 -13.03 -24.35
CA LYS A 685 6.28 -12.61 -25.29
C LYS A 685 6.47 -11.22 -25.89
N LYS A 686 7.53 -10.49 -25.51
CA LYS A 686 7.76 -9.08 -25.90
C LYS A 686 6.64 -8.13 -25.42
N GLU A 687 5.91 -8.50 -24.38
CA GLU A 687 4.88 -7.69 -23.73
C GLU A 687 5.52 -6.83 -22.63
N HIS A 688 6.41 -5.91 -23.01
CA HIS A 688 7.28 -5.16 -22.09
C HIS A 688 6.51 -4.39 -21.01
N ARG A 689 5.36 -3.79 -21.35
CA ARG A 689 4.51 -3.07 -20.39
C ARG A 689 4.04 -3.97 -19.25
N MET A 690 3.50 -5.15 -19.56
CA MET A 690 3.01 -6.09 -18.56
C MET A 690 4.16 -6.65 -17.71
N ALA A 691 5.32 -6.91 -18.35
CA ALA A 691 6.52 -7.32 -17.63
C ALA A 691 6.99 -6.25 -16.64
N PHE A 692 6.98 -4.98 -17.06
CA PHE A 692 7.32 -3.84 -16.22
C PHE A 692 6.37 -3.71 -15.04
N GLU A 693 5.04 -3.74 -15.26
CA GLU A 693 4.03 -3.64 -14.20
C GLU A 693 4.23 -4.71 -13.11
N VAL A 694 4.51 -5.97 -13.50
CA VAL A 694 4.78 -7.07 -12.55
C VAL A 694 6.12 -6.88 -11.84
N ALA A 695 7.19 -6.56 -12.57
CA ALA A 695 8.53 -6.40 -12.01
C ALA A 695 8.64 -5.18 -11.09
N GLU A 696 8.00 -4.06 -11.43
CA GLU A 696 7.96 -2.85 -10.63
C GLU A 696 7.18 -3.06 -9.34
N ALA A 697 6.01 -3.71 -9.39
CA ALA A 697 5.26 -4.06 -8.18
C ALA A 697 6.06 -4.99 -7.25
N LEU A 698 6.81 -5.95 -7.83
CA LEU A 698 7.69 -6.85 -7.08
C LEU A 698 8.89 -6.11 -6.47
N ALA A 699 9.51 -5.20 -7.23
CA ALA A 699 10.61 -4.36 -6.76
C ALA A 699 10.17 -3.41 -5.64
N SER A 700 8.99 -2.81 -5.78
CA SER A 700 8.45 -1.86 -4.79
C SER A 700 8.17 -2.52 -3.44
N ARG A 701 7.69 -3.77 -3.42
CA ARG A 701 7.45 -4.53 -2.18
C ARG A 701 8.71 -5.22 -1.61
N ASN A 702 9.77 -5.36 -2.41
CA ASN A 702 11.05 -5.98 -2.02
C ASN A 702 12.22 -5.00 -2.20
N PRO A 703 12.32 -3.98 -1.34
CA PRO A 703 13.35 -2.96 -1.47
C PRO A 703 14.76 -3.51 -1.24
N ASP A 704 14.93 -4.65 -0.58
CA ASP A 704 16.21 -5.35 -0.36
C ASP A 704 16.69 -6.18 -1.56
N TRP A 705 15.81 -6.51 -2.51
CA TRP A 705 16.15 -7.43 -3.60
C TRP A 705 16.73 -6.69 -4.81
N VAL A 706 18.03 -6.40 -4.77
CA VAL A 706 18.72 -5.61 -5.81
C VAL A 706 18.55 -6.19 -7.22
N ASP A 707 18.55 -7.51 -7.38
CA ASP A 707 18.36 -8.14 -8.70
C ASP A 707 17.04 -7.79 -9.38
N ILE A 708 15.93 -7.66 -8.62
CA ILE A 708 14.66 -7.26 -9.22
C ILE A 708 14.65 -5.77 -9.54
N GLN A 709 15.32 -4.95 -8.74
CA GLN A 709 15.49 -3.52 -9.04
C GLN A 709 16.23 -3.32 -10.37
N ILE A 710 17.28 -4.12 -10.60
CA ILE A 710 18.03 -4.13 -11.87
C ILE A 710 17.17 -4.69 -13.00
N LEU A 711 16.36 -5.73 -12.75
CA LEU A 711 15.44 -6.26 -13.77
C LEU A 711 14.50 -5.15 -14.28
N VAL A 712 13.93 -4.33 -13.40
CA VAL A 712 13.10 -3.18 -13.82
C VAL A 712 13.87 -2.23 -14.75
N ALA A 713 15.14 -1.93 -14.43
CA ALA A 713 15.98 -1.11 -15.30
C ALA A 713 16.28 -1.79 -16.65
N GLN A 714 16.48 -3.11 -16.67
CA GLN A 714 16.68 -3.89 -17.89
C GLN A 714 15.42 -3.86 -18.78
N ILE A 715 14.23 -4.03 -18.20
CA ILE A 715 12.96 -3.97 -18.95
C ILE A 715 12.72 -2.58 -19.53
N LEU A 716 12.92 -1.51 -18.75
CA LEU A 716 12.84 -0.14 -19.23
C LEU A 716 13.86 0.11 -20.33
N GLY A 717 15.09 -0.35 -20.11
CA GLY A 717 16.16 -0.37 -21.08
C GLY A 717 15.65 -0.92 -22.39
N ASP A 718 15.16 -2.16 -22.42
CA ASP A 718 14.67 -2.89 -23.60
C ASP A 718 13.38 -2.32 -24.22
N THR A 719 12.70 -1.36 -23.57
CA THR A 719 11.45 -0.78 -24.05
C THR A 719 11.72 0.45 -24.92
N PRO A 720 11.36 0.45 -26.22
CA PRO A 720 11.53 1.63 -27.07
C PRO A 720 10.74 2.83 -26.55
N GLY A 721 11.40 3.99 -26.44
CA GLY A 721 10.80 5.23 -25.94
C GLY A 721 10.88 5.44 -24.43
N ALA A 722 11.44 4.48 -23.68
CA ALA A 722 11.63 4.56 -22.22
C ALA A 722 13.11 4.82 -21.81
N GLU A 723 13.95 5.28 -22.73
CA GLU A 723 15.41 5.41 -22.54
C GLU A 723 15.77 6.37 -21.39
N ASP A 724 15.03 7.47 -21.26
CA ASP A 724 15.28 8.47 -20.23
C ASP A 724 14.81 7.98 -18.85
N GLU A 725 13.70 7.25 -18.78
CA GLU A 725 13.24 6.57 -17.57
C GLU A 725 14.22 5.49 -17.11
N ALA A 726 14.76 4.69 -18.04
CA ALA A 726 15.78 3.70 -17.77
C ALA A 726 17.06 4.35 -17.20
N THR A 727 17.51 5.44 -17.82
CA THR A 727 18.70 6.19 -17.36
C THR A 727 18.49 6.75 -15.96
N GLN A 728 17.32 7.34 -15.69
CA GLN A 728 16.97 7.85 -14.36
C GLN A 728 16.89 6.72 -13.33
N LYS A 729 16.32 5.56 -13.68
CA LYS A 729 16.27 4.38 -12.81
C LYS A 729 17.68 3.90 -12.47
N ILE A 730 18.58 3.78 -13.44
CA ILE A 730 19.97 3.37 -13.24
C ILE A 730 20.71 4.33 -12.29
N ALA A 731 20.60 5.64 -12.52
CA ALA A 731 21.20 6.65 -11.65
C ALA A 731 20.66 6.57 -10.21
N ASN A 732 19.35 6.35 -10.06
CA ASN A 732 18.72 6.15 -8.75
C ASN A 732 19.24 4.88 -8.07
N LEU A 733 19.45 3.78 -8.80
CA LEU A 733 19.97 2.53 -8.24
C LEU A 733 21.39 2.69 -7.70
N ARG A 734 22.29 3.30 -8.48
CA ARG A 734 23.68 3.55 -8.04
C ARG A 734 23.76 4.45 -6.81
N ARG A 735 22.80 5.37 -6.64
CA ARG A 735 22.71 6.22 -5.45
C ARG A 735 22.13 5.49 -4.24
N ALA A 736 21.09 4.69 -4.43
CA ALA A 736 20.30 4.10 -3.35
C ALA A 736 20.84 2.76 -2.83
N TYR A 737 21.64 2.05 -3.63
CA TYR A 737 22.06 0.67 -3.34
C TYR A 737 23.57 0.50 -3.25
N ALA A 738 23.99 -0.45 -2.42
CA ALA A 738 25.36 -0.94 -2.37
C ALA A 738 25.56 -1.98 -3.48
N LEU A 739 26.02 -1.53 -4.65
CA LEU A 739 26.16 -2.38 -5.83
C LEU A 739 27.53 -3.08 -5.87
N ASN A 740 27.54 -4.38 -6.20
CA ASN A 740 28.75 -5.14 -6.47
C ASN A 740 29.13 -5.03 -7.96
N ALA A 741 30.33 -5.53 -8.32
CA ALA A 741 30.83 -5.47 -9.69
C ALA A 741 29.90 -6.14 -10.72
N ASN A 742 29.23 -7.24 -10.36
CA ASN A 742 28.29 -7.92 -11.24
C ASN A 742 27.03 -7.07 -11.52
N PHE A 743 26.51 -6.39 -10.50
CA PHE A 743 25.39 -5.47 -10.65
C PHE A 743 25.75 -4.26 -11.52
N GLU A 744 26.94 -3.68 -11.33
CA GLU A 744 27.41 -2.58 -12.18
C GLU A 744 27.58 -3.00 -13.64
N LEU A 745 28.14 -4.19 -13.89
CA LEU A 745 28.25 -4.73 -15.26
C LEU A 745 26.89 -4.86 -15.95
N ARG A 746 25.87 -5.32 -15.22
CA ARG A 746 24.50 -5.44 -15.75
C ARG A 746 23.88 -4.08 -16.07
N LEU A 747 24.07 -3.07 -15.21
CA LEU A 747 23.56 -1.72 -15.46
C LEU A 747 24.29 -1.06 -16.65
N ALA A 748 25.62 -1.22 -16.75
CA ALA A 748 26.41 -0.72 -17.87
C ALA A 748 25.99 -1.35 -19.22
N ALA A 749 25.59 -2.62 -19.21
CA ALA A 749 25.03 -3.28 -20.40
C ALA A 749 23.73 -2.61 -20.86
N VAL A 750 22.86 -2.20 -19.93
CA VAL A 750 21.63 -1.46 -20.25
C VAL A 750 21.96 -0.09 -20.86
N GLU A 751 22.92 0.64 -20.29
CA GLU A 751 23.35 1.94 -20.82
C GLU A 751 23.93 1.82 -22.23
N THR A 752 24.71 0.77 -22.48
CA THR A 752 25.29 0.48 -23.80
C THR A 752 24.18 0.23 -24.83
N GLU A 753 23.17 -0.56 -24.46
CA GLU A 753 22.04 -0.85 -25.34
C GLU A 753 21.20 0.40 -25.64
N ILE A 754 20.95 1.24 -24.64
CA ILE A 754 20.30 2.55 -24.82
C ILE A 754 21.10 3.43 -25.79
N ALA A 755 22.43 3.49 -25.63
CA ALA A 755 23.30 4.28 -26.50
C ALA A 755 23.29 3.77 -27.96
N ASN A 756 23.34 2.45 -28.15
CA ASN A 756 23.29 1.84 -29.48
C ASN A 756 21.98 2.18 -30.21
N ARG A 757 20.85 2.16 -29.49
CA ARG A 757 19.56 2.55 -30.05
C ARG A 757 19.50 4.04 -30.39
N LYS A 758 19.95 4.92 -29.50
CA LYS A 758 20.02 6.37 -29.78
C LYS A 758 20.93 6.71 -30.97
N ALA A 759 21.96 5.91 -31.23
CA ALA A 759 22.84 6.08 -32.39
C ALA A 759 22.28 5.50 -33.71
N SER A 760 21.22 4.69 -33.64
CA SER A 760 20.56 4.07 -34.81
C SER A 760 19.38 4.90 -35.35
N TRP A 761 19.11 6.06 -34.74
CA TRP A 761 18.10 7.05 -35.11
C TRP A 761 18.82 8.33 -35.55
#